data_AF-A0A9D8T907-F1
#
_entry.id   AF-A0A9D8T907-F1
#
_cell.length_a   1.000
_cell.length_b   1.000
_cell.length_c   1.000
_cell.angle_alpha   90.00
_cell.angle_beta   90.00
_cell.angle_gamma   90.00
#
_symmetry.space_group_name_H-M   'P 1'
#
loop_
_entity.id
_entity.type
_entity.pdbx_description
1 polymer ?
#
loop_
_entity_poly.entity_id
_entity_poly.type
_entity_poly.pdbx_seq_one_letter_code
_entity_poly.pdbx_strand_id
1 'polypeptide(L)'
;IEESGNILTLIAAIARIEGQCDWLSADDLTMLKRWAIYLRENGQDPENQLCTDDFAGHWAHNANLSLKAIFGVAAYAEIGRISKQVPKEEWLPFMENARQMAQIWEVDARDGDHYKLAFDRGDTWSIKYNMVWDKLWGLQLLSEDVMRREIKYYKRQQNEFGLPLDKRSSYTKSDWIMWAAAMAPERESFLEFSDRVWEYVHRTPSRWPLGDWYYTDGQGESCSFRARSVVGGHWMKVLMDKHAPEITKSKQWKAVDRGLQSKFSKDVNPKNPLPEYPRPQFEREKWMNLNGLWQYAVCAKDAECPESFDGRILVPFPIESSLSGVRRQLDADEALWYKRCFTIPSHWRGKNIRLNFGAIDYDATIFVNNQQIGHHIGGYSSFSYDISDALKKGENTLVVKVLDPTDVWKQATGKQRINWENSRTIWYTPCSGIWQTVWLEPVNQKHIQQVHITPELDQNLFHFSIALANAEHGDEIIIRLKDGHEIIKTESLPASTLTKSKIRIDSPKLWSPDSPFLYDVELVYRSKEKEVDLVKSYTAMRKISYARDENGYWRLMLNNKALFQLGTLDQGYWPDGIYTAPTDEALCYDIIKTKEWGFNTIRKHMKVEPDRWFYHCDRLGMLVWQDMPSIQMGGDNGWVDRDWFHEDGYHSDEVETNFLNEWEDIITQHYNAPSVVVWTPFNESWGQFKTAEVVHFTRTHDSTRIINAASGGNHHLDAGDIVDIHTYYDPIINFADPNRPLVLGEYGGLGLNIEGHRWYERFASLYNDNGSVEGLTSRYEYYAKLIDQLSEGLTFEGHKACFSAAIYTQTTDVESEVNGLMTYDREVVKIDEERVKKANRMMIENNSR
;
A
#
# COMPACT_ATOMS: atom_id res chain seq x y z
N ILE A 1 -0.38 -40.17 -22.79
CA ILE A 1 0.11 -38.97 -22.08
C ILE A 1 0.46 -37.86 -23.06
N GLU A 2 1.26 -38.16 -24.08
CA GLU A 2 1.84 -37.15 -24.97
C GLU A 2 0.83 -36.20 -25.63
N GLU A 3 -0.13 -36.72 -26.40
CA GLU A 3 -1.14 -35.90 -27.08
C GLU A 3 -2.02 -35.11 -26.11
N SER A 4 -2.47 -35.76 -25.03
CA SER A 4 -3.29 -35.10 -24.00
C SER A 4 -2.58 -33.90 -23.38
N GLY A 5 -1.30 -34.04 -23.02
CA GLY A 5 -0.51 -32.95 -22.44
C GLY A 5 -0.26 -31.82 -23.42
N ASN A 6 0.08 -32.15 -24.67
CA ASN A 6 0.32 -31.16 -25.73
C ASN A 6 -0.94 -30.32 -26.02
N ILE A 7 -2.10 -30.96 -26.21
CA ILE A 7 -3.33 -30.24 -26.57
C ILE A 7 -3.85 -29.40 -25.41
N LEU A 8 -3.84 -29.91 -24.17
CA LEU A 8 -4.21 -29.12 -22.99
C LEU A 8 -3.32 -27.88 -22.86
N THR A 9 -2.01 -28.07 -23.03
CA THR A 9 -1.03 -26.98 -22.95
C THR A 9 -1.25 -25.92 -24.03
N LEU A 10 -1.51 -26.35 -25.27
CA LEU A 10 -1.82 -25.45 -26.39
C LEU A 10 -3.09 -24.63 -26.11
N ILE A 11 -4.16 -25.28 -25.68
CA ILE A 11 -5.44 -24.61 -25.37
C ILE A 11 -5.26 -23.61 -24.23
N ALA A 12 -4.56 -24.00 -23.16
CA ALA A 12 -4.25 -23.09 -22.05
C ALA A 12 -3.40 -21.90 -22.49
N ALA A 13 -2.40 -22.11 -23.36
CA ALA A 13 -1.60 -21.02 -23.90
C ALA A 13 -2.44 -20.03 -24.71
N ILE A 14 -3.33 -20.51 -25.58
CA ILE A 14 -4.25 -19.65 -26.35
C ILE A 14 -5.19 -18.91 -25.40
N ALA A 15 -5.82 -19.60 -24.45
CA ALA A 15 -6.72 -19.00 -23.47
C ALA A 15 -6.05 -17.90 -22.63
N ARG A 16 -4.79 -18.11 -22.22
CA ARG A 16 -4.00 -17.11 -21.49
C ARG A 16 -3.66 -15.89 -22.33
N ILE A 17 -3.37 -16.07 -23.61
CA ILE A 17 -3.07 -14.96 -24.53
C ILE A 17 -4.33 -14.15 -24.84
N GLU A 18 -5.47 -14.81 -25.03
CA GLU A 18 -6.75 -14.14 -25.34
C GLU A 18 -7.45 -13.59 -24.10
N GLY A 19 -7.13 -14.09 -22.90
CA GLY A 19 -7.78 -13.71 -21.65
C GLY A 19 -9.19 -14.28 -21.46
N GLN A 20 -9.62 -15.16 -22.36
CA GLN A 20 -10.92 -15.83 -22.37
C GLN A 20 -10.80 -17.20 -23.08
N CYS A 21 -11.81 -18.05 -22.94
CA CYS A 21 -11.93 -19.26 -23.77
C CYS A 21 -13.39 -19.63 -24.05
N ASP A 22 -14.21 -18.63 -24.37
CA ASP A 22 -15.64 -18.78 -24.68
C ASP A 22 -15.91 -19.59 -25.96
N TRP A 23 -14.88 -19.80 -26.77
CA TRP A 23 -14.91 -20.66 -27.95
C TRP A 23 -14.85 -22.16 -27.62
N LEU A 24 -14.60 -22.54 -26.36
CA LEU A 24 -14.76 -23.91 -25.89
C LEU A 24 -16.23 -24.16 -25.53
N SER A 25 -16.82 -25.19 -26.14
CA SER A 25 -18.14 -25.67 -25.74
C SER A 25 -18.08 -26.46 -24.42
N ALA A 26 -19.25 -26.68 -23.80
CA ALA A 26 -19.34 -27.54 -22.61
C ALA A 26 -18.88 -28.99 -22.88
N ASP A 27 -19.09 -29.49 -24.11
CA ASP A 27 -18.62 -30.80 -24.53
C ASP A 27 -17.09 -30.84 -24.67
N ASP A 28 -16.48 -29.76 -25.17
CA ASP A 28 -15.03 -29.62 -25.22
C ASP A 28 -14.44 -29.61 -23.80
N LEU A 29 -14.99 -28.79 -22.90
CA LEU A 29 -14.54 -28.74 -21.49
C LEU A 29 -14.66 -30.10 -20.80
N THR A 30 -15.73 -30.85 -21.10
CA THR A 30 -15.92 -32.22 -20.60
C THR A 30 -14.86 -33.18 -21.14
N MET A 31 -14.49 -33.06 -22.43
CA MET A 31 -13.45 -33.86 -23.05
C MET A 31 -12.06 -33.54 -22.46
N LEU A 32 -11.73 -32.24 -22.33
CA LEU A 32 -10.47 -31.78 -21.74
C LEU A 32 -10.32 -32.26 -20.30
N LYS A 33 -11.40 -32.25 -19.52
CA LYS A 33 -11.42 -32.81 -18.16
C LYS A 33 -11.05 -34.29 -18.14
N ARG A 34 -11.58 -35.10 -19.06
CA ARG A 34 -11.24 -36.53 -19.15
C ARG A 34 -9.76 -36.73 -19.44
N TRP A 35 -9.18 -35.92 -20.30
CA TRP A 35 -7.74 -35.96 -20.57
C TRP A 35 -6.91 -35.53 -19.37
N ALA A 36 -7.31 -34.48 -18.65
CA ALA A 36 -6.64 -34.05 -17.42
C ALA A 36 -6.69 -35.12 -16.32
N ILE A 37 -7.84 -35.81 -16.17
CA ILE A 37 -7.98 -36.95 -15.25
C ILE A 37 -7.03 -38.08 -15.65
N TYR A 38 -6.99 -38.43 -16.94
CA TYR A 38 -6.08 -39.47 -17.44
C TYR A 38 -4.61 -39.12 -17.19
N LEU A 39 -4.20 -37.87 -17.40
CA LEU A 39 -2.84 -37.40 -17.11
C LEU A 39 -2.53 -37.44 -15.61
N ARG A 40 -3.47 -37.03 -14.76
CA ARG A 40 -3.32 -37.09 -13.30
C ARG A 40 -3.11 -38.52 -12.81
N GLU A 41 -3.85 -39.48 -13.37
CA GLU A 41 -3.83 -40.87 -12.91
C GLU A 41 -2.65 -41.68 -13.44
N ASN A 42 -2.17 -41.38 -14.65
CA ASN A 42 -1.18 -42.21 -15.34
C ASN A 42 0.15 -41.48 -15.59
N GLY A 43 0.23 -40.19 -15.29
CA GLY A 43 1.31 -39.32 -15.72
C GLY A 43 2.49 -39.17 -14.75
N GLN A 44 2.33 -39.51 -13.45
CA GLN A 44 3.40 -39.31 -12.46
C GLN A 44 4.64 -40.14 -12.80
N ASP A 45 4.45 -41.44 -12.99
CA ASP A 45 5.48 -42.39 -13.42
C ASP A 45 4.91 -43.22 -14.59
N PRO A 46 5.11 -42.75 -15.84
CA PRO A 46 4.50 -43.39 -17.00
C PRO A 46 4.99 -44.83 -17.17
N GLU A 47 4.06 -45.77 -17.43
CA GLU A 47 4.43 -47.13 -17.86
C GLU A 47 5.07 -47.12 -19.27
N ASN A 48 5.08 -48.27 -19.96
CA ASN A 48 5.68 -48.37 -21.29
C ASN A 48 4.86 -47.64 -22.38
N GLN A 49 5.23 -46.40 -22.67
CA GLN A 49 4.59 -45.55 -23.70
C GLN A 49 5.58 -45.17 -24.81
N LEU A 50 5.09 -45.04 -26.04
CA LEU A 50 5.85 -44.42 -27.13
C LEU A 50 6.21 -42.99 -26.73
N CYS A 51 7.52 -42.70 -26.69
CA CYS A 51 8.03 -41.37 -26.49
C CYS A 51 8.41 -40.80 -27.87
N THR A 52 7.64 -39.83 -28.38
CA THR A 52 8.08 -39.13 -29.60
C THR A 52 9.03 -37.97 -29.32
N ASP A 53 9.23 -37.63 -28.04
CA ASP A 53 10.13 -36.58 -27.55
C ASP A 53 11.63 -36.92 -27.72
N ASP A 54 11.99 -38.17 -28.05
CA ASP A 54 13.39 -38.58 -28.21
C ASP A 54 13.68 -39.37 -29.50
N PHE A 55 12.67 -39.70 -30.30
CA PHE A 55 12.77 -40.56 -31.49
C PHE A 55 13.46 -41.92 -31.27
N ALA A 56 13.55 -42.38 -30.02
CA ALA A 56 14.20 -43.62 -29.62
C ALA A 56 13.20 -44.77 -29.34
N GLY A 57 11.90 -44.50 -29.47
CA GLY A 57 10.84 -45.52 -29.42
C GLY A 57 10.09 -45.56 -28.09
N HIS A 58 9.58 -46.74 -27.73
CA HIS A 58 8.87 -46.94 -26.46
C HIS A 58 9.83 -46.93 -25.28
N TRP A 59 9.46 -46.23 -24.22
CA TRP A 59 10.28 -46.13 -23.02
C TRP A 59 9.41 -45.98 -21.76
N ALA A 60 9.58 -46.90 -20.80
CA ALA A 60 8.91 -46.84 -19.50
C ALA A 60 9.62 -45.85 -18.55
N HIS A 61 8.88 -45.35 -17.56
CA HIS A 61 9.36 -44.49 -16.47
C HIS A 61 9.97 -43.16 -16.94
N ASN A 62 9.55 -42.66 -18.11
CA ASN A 62 10.17 -41.50 -18.74
C ASN A 62 9.86 -40.20 -17.96
N ALA A 63 10.91 -39.56 -17.45
CA ALA A 63 10.78 -38.36 -16.62
C ALA A 63 10.29 -37.13 -17.42
N ASN A 64 10.60 -37.03 -18.72
CA ASN A 64 10.12 -35.90 -19.53
C ASN A 64 8.63 -36.03 -19.90
N LEU A 65 8.15 -37.26 -20.16
CA LEU A 65 6.72 -37.53 -20.32
C LEU A 65 5.94 -37.22 -19.04
N SER A 66 6.54 -37.46 -17.87
CA SER A 66 5.95 -37.07 -16.59
C SER A 66 5.78 -35.55 -16.45
N LEU A 67 6.81 -34.75 -16.79
CA LEU A 67 6.67 -33.28 -16.85
C LEU A 67 5.55 -32.85 -17.79
N LYS A 68 5.45 -33.50 -18.96
CA LYS A 68 4.38 -33.21 -19.92
C LYS A 68 3.00 -33.48 -19.32
N ALA A 69 2.84 -34.54 -18.54
CA ALA A 69 1.61 -34.81 -17.80
C ALA A 69 1.34 -33.75 -16.73
N ILE A 70 2.33 -33.37 -15.93
CA ILE A 70 2.24 -32.34 -14.89
C ILE A 70 1.73 -31.03 -15.48
N PHE A 71 2.34 -30.54 -16.55
CA PHE A 71 1.92 -29.29 -17.19
C PHE A 71 0.58 -29.42 -17.92
N GLY A 72 0.23 -30.61 -18.43
CA GLY A 72 -1.11 -30.84 -18.97
C GLY A 72 -2.21 -30.78 -17.90
N VAL A 73 -1.95 -31.32 -16.70
CA VAL A 73 -2.86 -31.21 -15.54
C VAL A 73 -2.99 -29.74 -15.09
N ALA A 74 -1.87 -29.02 -14.99
CA ALA A 74 -1.87 -27.60 -14.67
C ALA A 74 -2.59 -26.75 -15.74
N ALA A 75 -2.43 -27.11 -17.02
CA ALA A 75 -3.07 -26.43 -18.14
C ALA A 75 -4.61 -26.54 -18.07
N TYR A 76 -5.16 -27.70 -17.69
CA TYR A 76 -6.60 -27.83 -17.47
C TYR A 76 -7.11 -26.90 -16.35
N ALA A 77 -6.36 -26.81 -15.24
CA ALA A 77 -6.71 -25.90 -14.17
C ALA A 77 -6.71 -24.43 -14.63
N GLU A 78 -5.74 -24.04 -15.45
CA GLU A 78 -5.70 -22.70 -16.06
C GLU A 78 -6.85 -22.44 -17.02
N ILE A 79 -7.24 -23.42 -17.85
CA ILE A 79 -8.41 -23.32 -18.71
C ILE A 79 -9.68 -23.09 -17.87
N GLY A 80 -9.87 -23.88 -16.80
CA GLY A 80 -11.01 -23.71 -15.89
C GLY A 80 -11.04 -22.33 -15.22
N ARG A 81 -9.88 -21.84 -14.77
CA ARG A 81 -9.71 -20.51 -14.17
C ARG A 81 -10.09 -19.37 -15.14
N ILE A 82 -9.77 -19.52 -16.43
CA ILE A 82 -10.00 -18.50 -17.46
C ILE A 82 -11.43 -18.57 -18.01
N SER A 83 -11.96 -19.77 -18.20
CA SER A 83 -13.25 -20.03 -18.85
C SER A 83 -14.43 -19.36 -18.15
N LYS A 84 -14.39 -19.21 -16.82
CA LYS A 84 -15.54 -18.83 -15.96
C LYS A 84 -16.78 -19.76 -16.09
N GLN A 85 -16.79 -20.72 -17.03
CA GLN A 85 -17.83 -21.75 -17.19
C GLN A 85 -17.62 -22.94 -16.26
N VAL A 86 -16.41 -23.13 -15.73
CA VAL A 86 -16.07 -24.21 -14.79
C VAL A 86 -15.96 -23.62 -13.37
N PRO A 87 -16.75 -24.10 -12.39
CA PRO A 87 -16.68 -23.64 -11.01
C PRO A 87 -15.28 -23.85 -10.41
N LYS A 88 -14.88 -22.97 -9.48
CA LYS A 88 -13.57 -23.00 -8.84
C LYS A 88 -13.28 -24.33 -8.16
N GLU A 89 -14.29 -24.92 -7.54
CA GLU A 89 -14.24 -26.18 -6.81
C GLU A 89 -13.90 -27.37 -7.72
N GLU A 90 -14.15 -27.24 -9.03
CA GLU A 90 -13.92 -28.30 -10.01
C GLU A 90 -12.51 -28.26 -10.61
N TRP A 91 -11.98 -27.07 -10.93
CA TRP A 91 -10.68 -26.95 -11.58
C TRP A 91 -9.52 -26.76 -10.59
N LEU A 92 -9.75 -26.17 -9.41
CA LEU A 92 -8.69 -25.90 -8.43
C LEU A 92 -7.95 -27.17 -7.97
N PRO A 93 -8.62 -28.31 -7.71
CA PRO A 93 -7.93 -29.54 -7.32
C PRO A 93 -6.89 -30.01 -8.33
N PHE A 94 -7.10 -29.77 -9.64
CA PHE A 94 -6.10 -30.13 -10.66
C PHE A 94 -4.82 -29.30 -10.52
N MET A 95 -4.89 -28.02 -10.13
CA MET A 95 -3.69 -27.22 -9.86
C MET A 95 -2.92 -27.76 -8.64
N GLU A 96 -3.63 -28.18 -7.60
CA GLU A 96 -3.03 -28.79 -6.41
C GLU A 96 -2.39 -30.15 -6.75
N ASN A 97 -3.06 -30.97 -7.56
CA ASN A 97 -2.48 -32.21 -8.07
C ASN A 97 -1.21 -31.95 -8.89
N ALA A 98 -1.21 -30.96 -9.78
CA ALA A 98 -0.01 -30.62 -10.56
C ALA A 98 1.17 -30.21 -9.66
N ARG A 99 0.92 -29.44 -8.58
CA ARG A 99 1.95 -29.09 -7.59
C ARG A 99 2.49 -30.32 -6.87
N GLN A 100 1.62 -31.22 -6.41
CA GLN A 100 2.04 -32.46 -5.75
C GLN A 100 2.85 -33.34 -6.71
N MET A 101 2.40 -33.48 -7.95
CA MET A 101 3.10 -34.27 -8.95
C MET A 101 4.50 -33.69 -9.27
N ALA A 102 4.61 -32.37 -9.36
CA ALA A 102 5.88 -31.67 -9.57
C ALA A 102 6.86 -31.84 -8.40
N GLN A 103 6.36 -31.79 -7.16
CA GLN A 103 7.18 -32.04 -5.96
C GLN A 103 7.73 -33.47 -5.94
N ILE A 104 6.90 -34.46 -6.24
CA ILE A 104 7.33 -35.87 -6.35
C ILE A 104 8.35 -36.01 -7.47
N TRP A 105 8.06 -35.42 -8.64
CA TRP A 105 8.94 -35.47 -9.81
C TRP A 105 10.33 -34.91 -9.50
N GLU A 106 10.40 -33.76 -8.83
CA GLU A 106 11.68 -33.11 -8.50
C GLU A 106 12.56 -33.98 -7.59
N VAL A 107 11.95 -34.78 -6.71
CA VAL A 107 12.69 -35.69 -5.83
C VAL A 107 13.12 -36.94 -6.62
N ASP A 108 12.18 -37.61 -7.28
CA ASP A 108 12.40 -38.94 -7.87
C ASP A 108 13.30 -38.89 -9.12
N ALA A 109 13.15 -37.84 -9.92
CA ALA A 109 13.95 -37.65 -11.13
C ALA A 109 15.37 -37.14 -10.84
N ARG A 110 15.69 -36.70 -9.61
CA ARG A 110 16.99 -36.10 -9.31
C ARG A 110 18.14 -37.12 -9.41
N ASP A 111 19.22 -36.72 -10.05
CA ASP A 111 20.47 -37.49 -10.12
C ASP A 111 21.69 -36.57 -9.92
N GLY A 112 21.85 -36.11 -8.68
CA GLY A 112 22.92 -35.19 -8.32
C GLY A 112 22.75 -33.79 -8.96
N ASP A 113 23.48 -33.54 -10.04
CA ASP A 113 23.60 -32.25 -10.71
C ASP A 113 22.72 -32.10 -11.97
N HIS A 114 21.83 -33.06 -12.23
CA HIS A 114 20.83 -33.06 -13.30
C HIS A 114 19.62 -33.96 -12.95
N TYR A 115 18.70 -34.13 -13.90
CA TYR A 115 17.57 -35.05 -13.77
C TYR A 115 17.59 -36.18 -14.81
N LYS A 116 17.20 -37.37 -14.35
CA LYS A 116 17.22 -38.63 -15.09
C LYS A 116 16.42 -38.57 -16.38
N LEU A 117 16.78 -39.43 -17.35
CA LEU A 117 15.91 -39.73 -18.49
C LEU A 117 14.70 -40.56 -18.03
N ALA A 118 14.93 -41.53 -17.15
CA ALA A 118 13.90 -42.39 -16.58
C ALA A 118 14.10 -42.60 -15.07
N PHE A 119 13.01 -42.63 -14.30
CA PHE A 119 13.04 -42.63 -12.83
C PHE A 119 13.85 -43.81 -12.24
N ASP A 120 13.78 -44.97 -12.90
CA ASP A 120 14.39 -46.23 -12.52
C ASP A 120 15.87 -46.37 -12.94
N ARG A 121 16.47 -45.37 -13.60
CA ARG A 121 17.84 -45.44 -14.15
C ARG A 121 18.70 -44.24 -13.76
N GLY A 122 19.70 -44.49 -12.93
CA GLY A 122 20.77 -43.52 -12.63
C GLY A 122 21.77 -43.36 -13.78
N ASP A 123 22.55 -42.29 -13.73
CA ASP A 123 23.48 -41.83 -14.77
C ASP A 123 22.82 -41.71 -16.14
N THR A 124 21.61 -41.15 -16.18
CA THR A 124 20.90 -40.88 -17.45
C THR A 124 20.44 -39.43 -17.48
N TRP A 125 20.27 -38.86 -18.67
CA TRP A 125 19.80 -37.48 -18.80
C TRP A 125 19.06 -37.28 -20.12
N SER A 126 18.22 -36.26 -20.18
CA SER A 126 17.57 -35.78 -21.40
C SER A 126 17.18 -34.31 -21.27
N ILE A 127 16.95 -33.63 -22.38
CA ILE A 127 16.49 -32.23 -22.40
C ILE A 127 15.08 -32.14 -21.81
N LYS A 128 14.92 -31.47 -20.66
CA LYS A 128 13.65 -31.25 -19.96
C LYS A 128 12.94 -29.98 -20.43
N TYR A 129 12.77 -29.82 -21.73
CA TYR A 129 12.21 -28.59 -22.32
C TYR A 129 10.75 -28.32 -21.91
N ASN A 130 9.99 -29.33 -21.48
CA ASN A 130 8.61 -29.15 -21.00
C ASN A 130 8.53 -28.26 -19.74
N MET A 131 9.63 -28.07 -18.99
CA MET A 131 9.67 -27.14 -17.86
C MET A 131 9.45 -25.68 -18.28
N VAL A 132 9.64 -25.35 -19.56
CA VAL A 132 9.50 -23.97 -20.07
C VAL A 132 8.13 -23.37 -19.75
N TRP A 133 7.09 -24.19 -19.67
CA TRP A 133 5.73 -23.75 -19.34
C TRP A 133 5.59 -23.21 -17.92
N ASP A 134 6.37 -23.74 -16.95
CA ASP A 134 6.39 -23.25 -15.58
C ASP A 134 6.86 -21.79 -15.52
N LYS A 135 7.93 -21.49 -16.27
CA LYS A 135 8.52 -20.15 -16.34
C LYS A 135 7.69 -19.22 -17.22
N LEU A 136 7.18 -19.69 -18.37
CA LEU A 136 6.33 -18.89 -19.26
C LEU A 136 5.01 -18.48 -18.60
N TRP A 137 4.39 -19.35 -17.80
CA TRP A 137 3.11 -19.02 -17.15
C TRP A 137 3.27 -18.53 -15.70
N GLY A 138 4.46 -18.66 -15.12
CA GLY A 138 4.77 -18.28 -13.74
C GLY A 138 4.01 -19.12 -12.71
N LEU A 139 3.90 -20.43 -12.96
CA LEU A 139 3.11 -21.33 -12.09
C LEU A 139 3.83 -21.71 -10.79
N GLN A 140 5.17 -21.67 -10.80
CA GLN A 140 6.03 -22.05 -9.67
C GLN A 140 5.73 -23.48 -9.18
N LEU A 141 5.55 -24.43 -10.10
CA LEU A 141 5.34 -25.84 -9.77
C LEU A 141 6.66 -26.53 -9.39
N LEU A 142 7.77 -26.09 -9.98
CA LEU A 142 9.12 -26.62 -9.72
C LEU A 142 9.91 -25.60 -8.87
N SER A 143 10.87 -26.08 -8.06
CA SER A 143 11.75 -25.17 -7.33
C SER A 143 12.62 -24.31 -8.26
N GLU A 144 13.06 -23.13 -7.78
CA GLU A 144 13.89 -22.21 -8.58
C GLU A 144 15.22 -22.83 -9.06
N ASP A 145 15.70 -23.87 -8.39
CA ASP A 145 16.99 -24.49 -8.70
C ASP A 145 16.89 -25.54 -9.83
N VAL A 146 15.70 -26.08 -10.11
CA VAL A 146 15.49 -27.16 -11.10
C VAL A 146 16.03 -26.76 -12.48
N MET A 147 15.54 -25.63 -13.02
CA MET A 147 15.96 -25.15 -14.34
C MET A 147 17.43 -24.71 -14.35
N ARG A 148 17.92 -24.09 -13.28
CA ARG A 148 19.33 -23.66 -13.20
C ARG A 148 20.27 -24.87 -13.24
N ARG A 149 19.91 -25.93 -12.52
CA ARG A 149 20.64 -27.20 -12.48
C ARG A 149 20.73 -27.83 -13.87
N GLU A 150 19.60 -27.96 -14.55
CA GLU A 150 19.54 -28.49 -15.92
C GLU A 150 20.34 -27.64 -16.90
N ILE A 151 20.16 -26.31 -16.89
CA ILE A 151 20.93 -25.40 -17.77
C ILE A 151 22.44 -25.53 -17.53
N LYS A 152 22.87 -25.58 -16.27
CA LYS A 152 24.28 -25.77 -15.92
C LYS A 152 24.79 -27.12 -16.43
N TYR A 153 23.99 -28.19 -16.32
CA TYR A 153 24.34 -29.51 -16.83
C TYR A 153 24.42 -29.53 -18.36
N TYR A 154 23.41 -29.01 -19.05
CA TYR A 154 23.34 -28.94 -20.52
C TYR A 154 24.53 -28.23 -21.15
N LYS A 155 25.02 -27.15 -20.53
CA LYS A 155 26.24 -26.46 -21.01
C LYS A 155 27.44 -27.40 -21.17
N ARG A 156 27.55 -28.43 -20.32
CA ARG A 156 28.63 -29.44 -20.39
C ARG A 156 28.40 -30.52 -21.45
N GLN A 157 27.17 -30.68 -21.91
CA GLN A 157 26.76 -31.73 -22.85
C GLN A 157 26.62 -31.23 -24.31
N GLN A 158 26.83 -29.94 -24.56
CA GLN A 158 26.71 -29.40 -25.92
C GLN A 158 27.85 -29.88 -26.83
N ASN A 159 27.49 -30.28 -28.05
CA ASN A 159 28.41 -30.51 -29.16
C ASN A 159 28.55 -29.24 -30.01
N GLU A 160 29.30 -29.33 -31.10
CA GLU A 160 29.59 -28.20 -32.00
C GLU A 160 28.31 -27.50 -32.49
N PHE A 161 27.31 -28.28 -32.89
CA PHE A 161 26.07 -27.81 -33.50
C PHE A 161 24.85 -27.82 -32.56
N GLY A 162 25.03 -28.13 -31.27
CA GLY A 162 23.94 -28.04 -30.29
C GLY A 162 23.97 -29.10 -29.20
N LEU A 163 22.94 -29.09 -28.36
CA LEU A 163 22.72 -30.04 -27.27
C LEU A 163 21.99 -31.30 -27.79
N PRO A 164 22.53 -32.52 -27.66
CA PRO A 164 21.80 -33.76 -27.98
C PRO A 164 20.54 -33.94 -27.13
N LEU A 165 19.53 -34.68 -27.64
CA LEU A 165 18.30 -34.93 -26.88
C LEU A 165 18.53 -35.67 -25.57
N ASP A 166 19.45 -36.64 -25.59
CA ASP A 166 19.88 -37.45 -24.46
C ASP A 166 21.19 -38.18 -24.78
N LYS A 167 21.66 -39.04 -23.86
CA LYS A 167 22.94 -39.76 -23.99
C LYS A 167 22.97 -40.88 -25.05
N ARG A 168 21.85 -41.28 -25.66
CA ARG A 168 21.77 -42.45 -26.55
C ARG A 168 22.18 -42.14 -27.99
N SER A 169 22.13 -40.88 -28.40
CA SER A 169 22.47 -40.44 -29.76
C SER A 169 22.90 -38.98 -29.77
N SER A 170 23.70 -38.57 -30.76
CA SER A 170 24.12 -37.19 -30.95
C SER A 170 23.10 -36.32 -31.69
N TYR A 171 21.97 -36.86 -32.15
CA TYR A 171 20.94 -36.03 -32.80
C TYR A 171 20.17 -35.16 -31.80
N THR A 172 19.63 -34.06 -32.31
CA THR A 172 18.84 -33.10 -31.54
C THR A 172 17.64 -32.57 -32.31
N LYS A 173 16.86 -31.75 -31.63
CA LYS A 173 15.87 -30.86 -32.20
C LYS A 173 16.18 -29.39 -31.94
N SER A 174 16.29 -28.59 -33.01
CA SER A 174 16.70 -27.18 -32.87
C SER A 174 15.69 -26.34 -32.09
N ASP A 175 14.39 -26.54 -32.29
CA ASP A 175 13.33 -25.88 -31.51
C ASP A 175 13.39 -26.26 -30.02
N TRP A 176 13.66 -27.52 -29.69
CA TRP A 176 13.79 -27.94 -28.28
C TRP A 176 15.04 -27.41 -27.60
N ILE A 177 16.15 -27.23 -28.34
CA ILE A 177 17.30 -26.46 -27.85
C ILE A 177 16.86 -25.05 -27.50
N MET A 178 16.10 -24.38 -28.36
CA MET A 178 15.64 -23.01 -28.10
C MET A 178 14.67 -22.93 -26.92
N TRP A 179 13.83 -23.94 -26.71
CA TRP A 179 12.94 -24.01 -25.54
C TRP A 179 13.74 -24.20 -24.25
N ALA A 180 14.72 -25.12 -24.28
CA ALA A 180 15.60 -25.32 -23.15
C ALA A 180 16.42 -24.04 -22.86
N ALA A 181 17.01 -23.42 -23.89
CA ALA A 181 17.75 -22.18 -23.79
C ALA A 181 16.92 -21.07 -23.13
N ALA A 182 15.62 -20.97 -23.45
CA ALA A 182 14.73 -19.95 -22.88
C ALA A 182 14.52 -20.11 -21.36
N MET A 183 14.81 -21.30 -20.80
CA MET A 183 14.82 -21.52 -19.35
C MET A 183 16.02 -20.85 -18.67
N ALA A 184 17.09 -20.51 -19.40
CA ALA A 184 18.28 -19.87 -18.85
C ALA A 184 17.97 -18.57 -18.07
N PRO A 185 18.67 -18.30 -16.95
CA PRO A 185 18.41 -17.13 -16.11
C PRO A 185 18.95 -15.83 -16.70
N GLU A 186 19.87 -15.92 -17.67
CA GLU A 186 20.65 -14.80 -18.19
C GLU A 186 20.78 -14.89 -19.70
N ARG A 187 20.86 -13.72 -20.36
CA ARG A 187 20.99 -13.62 -21.82
C ARG A 187 22.22 -14.36 -22.33
N GLU A 188 23.35 -14.26 -21.65
CA GLU A 188 24.60 -14.93 -22.03
C GLU A 188 24.43 -16.44 -22.05
N SER A 189 23.81 -16.99 -21.00
CA SER A 189 23.50 -18.42 -20.92
C SER A 189 22.52 -18.87 -22.01
N PHE A 190 21.56 -18.03 -22.41
CA PHE A 190 20.69 -18.31 -23.56
C PHE A 190 21.48 -18.33 -24.88
N LEU A 191 22.37 -17.35 -25.09
CA LEU A 191 23.18 -17.22 -26.29
C LEU A 191 24.10 -18.42 -26.49
N GLU A 192 24.67 -18.98 -25.41
CA GLU A 192 25.49 -20.19 -25.49
C GLU A 192 24.78 -21.40 -26.15
N PHE A 193 23.45 -21.48 -26.10
CA PHE A 193 22.68 -22.51 -26.81
C PHE A 193 22.24 -22.04 -28.20
N SER A 194 21.73 -20.80 -28.32
CA SER A 194 21.26 -20.30 -29.61
C SER A 194 22.38 -20.16 -30.64
N ASP A 195 23.58 -19.81 -30.18
CA ASP A 195 24.75 -19.67 -31.04
C ASP A 195 25.16 -21.03 -31.63
N ARG A 196 24.93 -22.14 -30.91
CA ARG A 196 25.17 -23.50 -31.46
C ARG A 196 24.18 -23.86 -32.56
N VAL A 197 22.91 -23.48 -32.39
CA VAL A 197 21.92 -23.62 -33.45
C VAL A 197 22.29 -22.72 -34.64
N TRP A 198 22.80 -21.52 -34.40
CA TRP A 198 23.30 -20.63 -35.46
C TRP A 198 24.48 -21.26 -36.21
N GLU A 199 25.45 -21.85 -35.50
CA GLU A 199 26.58 -22.57 -36.11
C GLU A 199 26.09 -23.70 -37.04
N TYR A 200 25.08 -24.46 -36.62
CA TYR A 200 24.45 -25.47 -37.48
C TYR A 200 23.93 -24.85 -38.77
N VAL A 201 23.11 -23.80 -38.67
CA VAL A 201 22.54 -23.11 -39.86
C VAL A 201 23.63 -22.50 -40.74
N HIS A 202 24.69 -21.98 -40.13
CA HIS A 202 25.74 -21.25 -40.83
C HIS A 202 26.74 -22.17 -41.55
N ARG A 203 27.10 -23.31 -40.94
CA ARG A 203 28.22 -24.14 -41.37
C ARG A 203 27.85 -25.52 -41.89
N THR A 204 26.62 -25.99 -41.68
CA THR A 204 26.20 -27.29 -42.24
C THR A 204 26.36 -27.30 -43.77
N PRO A 205 26.86 -28.40 -44.38
CA PRO A 205 26.89 -28.55 -45.84
C PRO A 205 25.49 -28.84 -46.41
N SER A 206 24.49 -29.07 -45.54
CA SER A 206 23.11 -29.33 -45.94
C SER A 206 22.53 -28.15 -46.73
N ARG A 207 21.98 -28.46 -47.90
CA ARG A 207 21.23 -27.48 -48.72
C ARG A 207 19.72 -27.54 -48.46
N TRP A 208 19.29 -28.27 -47.43
CA TRP A 208 17.88 -28.36 -47.09
C TRP A 208 17.42 -27.07 -46.40
N PRO A 209 16.15 -26.66 -46.57
CA PRO A 209 15.56 -25.64 -45.71
C PRO A 209 15.73 -26.02 -44.23
N LEU A 210 15.89 -25.03 -43.34
CA LEU A 210 16.19 -25.23 -41.92
C LEU A 210 15.39 -26.41 -41.33
N GLY A 211 16.09 -27.52 -41.11
CA GLY A 211 15.54 -28.74 -40.56
C GLY A 211 15.63 -28.73 -39.05
N ASP A 212 14.63 -29.31 -38.39
CA ASP A 212 14.53 -29.34 -36.94
C ASP A 212 14.99 -30.67 -36.33
N TRP A 213 15.55 -31.60 -37.11
CA TRP A 213 16.15 -32.85 -36.62
C TRP A 213 17.44 -33.16 -37.37
N TYR A 214 18.56 -33.13 -36.64
CA TYR A 214 19.92 -33.18 -37.18
C TYR A 214 20.90 -33.70 -36.13
N TYR A 215 22.07 -34.16 -36.57
CA TYR A 215 23.18 -34.56 -35.71
C TYR A 215 23.93 -33.33 -35.16
N THR A 216 24.22 -33.30 -33.86
CA THR A 216 24.90 -32.14 -33.22
C THR A 216 26.43 -32.18 -33.34
N ASP A 217 26.97 -33.30 -33.79
CA ASP A 217 28.37 -33.54 -34.08
C ASP A 217 28.62 -33.65 -35.60
N GLY A 218 29.83 -34.06 -35.99
CA GLY A 218 30.17 -34.30 -37.38
C GLY A 218 30.11 -33.04 -38.24
N GLN A 219 29.27 -33.04 -39.27
CA GLN A 219 29.04 -31.88 -40.15
C GLN A 219 27.62 -31.31 -39.98
N GLY A 220 26.88 -31.70 -38.93
CA GLY A 220 25.51 -31.25 -38.75
C GLY A 220 24.57 -31.88 -39.78
N GLU A 221 24.70 -33.17 -40.03
CA GLU A 221 23.89 -33.88 -41.03
C GLU A 221 22.41 -33.89 -40.63
N SER A 222 21.52 -33.57 -41.56
CA SER A 222 20.07 -33.63 -41.32
C SER A 222 19.57 -35.08 -41.31
N CYS A 223 18.72 -35.43 -40.33
CA CYS A 223 18.21 -36.79 -40.17
C CYS A 223 17.06 -37.12 -41.14
N SER A 224 16.12 -36.19 -41.38
CA SER A 224 15.07 -36.32 -42.43
C SER A 224 14.05 -35.17 -42.46
N PHE A 225 13.82 -34.47 -41.35
CA PHE A 225 12.76 -33.45 -41.26
C PHE A 225 13.15 -32.12 -41.92
N ARG A 226 12.22 -31.58 -42.71
CA ARG A 226 12.43 -30.39 -43.55
C ARG A 226 11.27 -29.41 -43.39
N ALA A 227 11.55 -28.17 -43.02
CA ALA A 227 10.60 -27.05 -43.01
C ALA A 227 9.24 -27.33 -42.34
N ARG A 228 9.22 -28.05 -41.22
CA ARG A 228 8.00 -28.32 -40.46
C ARG A 228 7.59 -27.09 -39.66
N SER A 229 6.29 -26.90 -39.42
CA SER A 229 5.76 -25.75 -38.65
C SER A 229 6.32 -25.63 -37.22
N VAL A 230 6.82 -26.73 -36.66
CA VAL A 230 7.46 -26.78 -35.33
C VAL A 230 8.69 -25.87 -35.21
N VAL A 231 9.29 -25.41 -36.33
CA VAL A 231 10.33 -24.38 -36.30
C VAL A 231 9.84 -23.05 -35.71
N GLY A 232 8.53 -22.84 -35.56
CA GLY A 232 7.98 -21.75 -34.75
C GLY A 232 8.52 -21.76 -33.31
N GLY A 233 8.94 -22.92 -32.79
CA GLY A 233 9.53 -23.07 -31.46
C GLY A 233 10.83 -22.29 -31.23
N HIS A 234 11.55 -21.88 -32.28
CA HIS A 234 12.73 -20.99 -32.12
C HIS A 234 12.36 -19.63 -31.50
N TRP A 235 11.09 -19.22 -31.60
CA TRP A 235 10.58 -17.97 -31.03
C TRP A 235 10.16 -18.06 -29.56
N MET A 236 10.41 -19.19 -28.88
CA MET A 236 10.02 -19.38 -27.47
C MET A 236 10.54 -18.26 -26.56
N LYS A 237 11.79 -17.81 -26.73
CA LYS A 237 12.34 -16.69 -25.96
C LYS A 237 11.56 -15.39 -26.17
N VAL A 238 11.14 -15.11 -27.41
CA VAL A 238 10.33 -13.92 -27.73
C VAL A 238 8.94 -14.05 -27.12
N LEU A 239 8.35 -15.24 -27.16
CA LEU A 239 7.08 -15.51 -26.48
C LEU A 239 7.20 -15.28 -24.97
N MET A 240 8.27 -15.77 -24.34
CA MET A 240 8.55 -15.58 -22.92
C MET A 240 8.79 -14.12 -22.57
N ASP A 241 9.61 -13.38 -23.32
CA ASP A 241 9.88 -11.97 -23.02
C ASP A 241 8.62 -11.10 -23.13
N LYS A 242 7.65 -11.53 -23.93
CA LYS A 242 6.40 -10.80 -24.12
C LYS A 242 5.31 -11.19 -23.12
N HIS A 243 5.27 -12.45 -22.68
CA HIS A 243 4.14 -13.01 -21.94
C HIS A 243 4.48 -13.66 -20.61
N ALA A 244 5.76 -13.91 -20.33
CA ALA A 244 6.16 -14.41 -19.01
C ALA A 244 5.94 -13.30 -17.98
N PRO A 245 5.34 -13.61 -16.82
CA PRO A 245 5.37 -12.69 -15.70
C PRO A 245 6.83 -12.39 -15.35
N GLU A 246 7.15 -11.16 -14.93
CA GLU A 246 8.49 -10.78 -14.46
C GLU A 246 8.90 -11.62 -13.24
N ILE A 247 9.37 -12.82 -13.49
CA ILE A 247 9.86 -13.77 -12.49
C ILE A 247 11.22 -14.20 -12.99
N THR A 248 12.26 -13.41 -12.71
CA THR A 248 13.61 -13.91 -12.42
C THR A 248 14.54 -12.76 -11.99
N LYS A 249 15.26 -12.98 -10.87
CA LYS A 249 16.28 -12.16 -10.18
C LYS A 249 15.88 -11.29 -8.97
N SER A 250 14.66 -11.31 -8.46
CA SER A 250 14.39 -10.79 -7.11
C SER A 250 14.35 -11.94 -6.12
N LYS A 251 15.00 -11.82 -4.94
CA LYS A 251 14.51 -12.51 -3.74
C LYS A 251 12.99 -12.37 -3.77
N GLN A 252 12.25 -13.48 -3.81
CA GLN A 252 10.80 -13.42 -3.64
C GLN A 252 10.57 -12.60 -2.38
N TRP A 253 9.82 -11.50 -2.50
CA TRP A 253 9.56 -10.67 -1.34
C TRP A 253 8.98 -11.54 -0.24
N LYS A 254 9.56 -11.37 0.95
CA LYS A 254 9.05 -11.94 2.19
C LYS A 254 9.26 -10.85 3.24
N ALA A 255 8.25 -10.61 4.06
CA ALA A 255 8.41 -9.78 5.24
C ALA A 255 9.57 -10.31 6.10
N VAL A 256 10.35 -9.40 6.70
CA VAL A 256 11.47 -9.78 7.56
C VAL A 256 10.92 -10.34 8.88
N ASP A 257 10.96 -11.66 9.00
CA ASP A 257 10.40 -12.47 10.10
C ASP A 257 11.21 -12.34 11.41
N ARG A 258 11.21 -11.14 11.97
CA ARG A 258 11.77 -10.83 13.29
C ARG A 258 10.77 -9.95 14.04
N GLY A 259 10.51 -10.24 15.31
CA GLY A 259 9.62 -9.40 16.14
C GLY A 259 8.12 -9.62 15.88
N LEU A 260 7.32 -8.75 16.48
CA LEU A 260 5.86 -8.84 16.46
C LEU A 260 5.31 -8.52 15.07
N GLN A 261 4.23 -9.18 14.66
CA GLN A 261 3.53 -8.91 13.40
C GLN A 261 2.05 -8.69 13.69
N SER A 262 1.43 -7.75 13.00
CA SER A 262 -0.01 -7.57 13.13
C SER A 262 -0.77 -8.73 12.47
N LYS A 263 -2.01 -8.95 12.90
CA LYS A 263 -2.87 -9.99 12.29
C LYS A 263 -3.16 -9.80 10.80
N PHE A 264 -2.90 -8.59 10.27
CA PHE A 264 -3.12 -8.19 8.88
C PHE A 264 -1.90 -8.40 7.98
N SER A 265 -0.71 -8.64 8.53
CA SER A 265 0.53 -8.81 7.74
C SER A 265 0.40 -9.91 6.67
N LYS A 266 -0.31 -10.98 7.00
CA LYS A 266 -0.51 -12.15 6.12
C LYS A 266 -1.34 -11.86 4.88
N ASP A 267 -2.14 -10.79 4.90
CA ASP A 267 -3.06 -10.42 3.82
C ASP A 267 -2.41 -9.43 2.84
N VAL A 268 -1.18 -8.97 3.13
CA VAL A 268 -0.41 -8.10 2.25
C VAL A 268 -0.09 -8.83 0.94
N ASN A 269 -0.59 -8.29 -0.17
CA ASN A 269 -0.26 -8.77 -1.51
C ASN A 269 0.91 -7.97 -2.10
N PRO A 270 2.13 -8.52 -2.18
CA PRO A 270 3.30 -7.78 -2.67
C PRO A 270 3.23 -7.36 -4.15
N LYS A 271 2.30 -7.92 -4.92
CA LYS A 271 2.08 -7.52 -6.32
C LYS A 271 1.24 -6.26 -6.46
N ASN A 272 0.41 -5.96 -5.46
CA ASN A 272 -0.50 -4.82 -5.50
C ASN A 272 -0.93 -4.44 -4.06
N PRO A 273 0.02 -4.01 -3.20
CA PRO A 273 -0.31 -3.65 -1.82
C PRO A 273 -1.07 -2.31 -1.83
N LEU A 274 -2.07 -2.21 -0.94
CA LEU A 274 -2.98 -1.06 -0.86
C LEU A 274 -3.58 -0.72 -2.25
N PRO A 275 -4.40 -1.63 -2.82
CA PRO A 275 -4.91 -1.53 -4.19
C PRO A 275 -6.01 -0.47 -4.38
N GLU A 276 -6.50 0.14 -3.31
CA GLU A 276 -7.56 1.13 -3.32
C GLU A 276 -7.10 2.45 -3.97
N TYR A 277 -8.04 3.16 -4.61
CA TYR A 277 -7.72 4.50 -5.14
C TYR A 277 -7.37 5.45 -3.98
N PRO A 278 -6.21 6.16 -4.04
CA PRO A 278 -5.70 6.86 -2.86
C PRO A 278 -6.48 8.09 -2.41
N ARG A 279 -7.27 8.75 -3.28
CA ARG A 279 -7.92 10.04 -2.98
C ARG A 279 -9.46 9.98 -3.06
N PRO A 280 -10.18 9.41 -2.08
CA PRO A 280 -11.64 9.31 -2.10
C PRO A 280 -12.39 10.63 -2.28
N GLN A 281 -11.77 11.76 -1.91
CA GLN A 281 -12.33 13.11 -2.06
C GLN A 281 -12.13 13.72 -3.47
N PHE A 282 -11.34 13.06 -4.32
CA PHE A 282 -10.99 13.53 -5.66
C PHE A 282 -10.74 12.34 -6.60
N GLU A 283 -11.78 11.53 -6.78
CA GLU A 283 -11.71 10.25 -7.48
C GLU A 283 -11.79 10.39 -9.00
N ARG A 284 -10.85 9.71 -9.67
CA ARG A 284 -10.82 9.50 -11.11
C ARG A 284 -10.85 8.00 -11.40
N GLU A 285 -11.71 7.61 -12.33
CA GLU A 285 -11.86 6.20 -12.72
C GLU A 285 -10.57 5.61 -13.31
N LYS A 286 -9.85 6.42 -14.11
CA LYS A 286 -8.62 5.98 -14.79
C LYS A 286 -7.42 6.36 -13.95
N TRP A 287 -6.68 5.36 -13.51
CA TRP A 287 -5.43 5.52 -12.79
C TRP A 287 -4.62 4.22 -12.87
N MET A 288 -3.37 4.25 -12.41
CA MET A 288 -2.51 3.08 -12.33
C MET A 288 -1.72 3.10 -11.03
N ASN A 289 -1.89 2.07 -10.20
CA ASN A 289 -1.11 1.88 -8.99
C ASN A 289 0.35 1.54 -9.34
N LEU A 290 1.30 2.23 -8.73
CA LEU A 290 2.74 1.98 -8.85
C LEU A 290 3.33 1.34 -7.57
N ASN A 291 2.52 0.95 -6.60
CA ASN A 291 2.93 0.14 -5.47
C ASN A 291 3.40 -1.26 -5.91
N GLY A 292 4.11 -1.96 -5.02
CA GLY A 292 4.71 -3.28 -5.29
C GLY A 292 6.23 -3.24 -5.18
N LEU A 293 6.92 -4.18 -5.85
CA LEU A 293 8.37 -4.31 -5.70
C LEU A 293 9.16 -3.35 -6.57
N TRP A 294 9.91 -2.46 -5.93
CA TRP A 294 10.86 -1.56 -6.55
C TRP A 294 12.27 -2.07 -6.31
N GLN A 295 13.22 -1.72 -7.18
CA GLN A 295 14.64 -1.87 -6.85
C GLN A 295 15.02 -0.80 -5.83
N TYR A 296 15.87 -1.13 -4.86
CA TYR A 296 16.42 -0.13 -3.94
C TYR A 296 17.93 -0.26 -3.79
N ALA A 297 18.58 0.84 -3.42
CA ALA A 297 19.97 0.90 -3.01
C ALA A 297 20.16 1.94 -1.91
N VAL A 298 21.05 1.67 -0.96
CA VAL A 298 21.50 2.68 0.00
C VAL A 298 22.93 3.08 -0.35
N CYS A 299 23.17 4.37 -0.51
CA CYS A 299 24.45 4.94 -0.89
C CYS A 299 24.81 6.12 0.02
N ALA A 300 26.03 6.63 -0.06
CA ALA A 300 26.35 7.91 0.57
C ALA A 300 25.43 9.03 0.04
N LYS A 301 25.02 9.98 0.88
CA LYS A 301 24.03 11.01 0.54
C LYS A 301 24.36 11.81 -0.72
N ASP A 302 25.64 12.04 -0.99
CA ASP A 302 26.13 12.83 -2.13
C ASP A 302 26.42 11.98 -3.38
N ALA A 303 26.19 10.66 -3.32
CA ALA A 303 26.37 9.78 -4.46
C ALA A 303 25.37 10.09 -5.58
N GLU A 304 25.80 9.87 -6.82
CA GLU A 304 24.92 9.82 -7.99
C GLU A 304 24.06 8.55 -7.99
N CYS A 305 23.09 8.48 -8.91
CA CYS A 305 22.26 7.29 -9.05
C CYS A 305 23.13 6.05 -9.29
N PRO A 306 23.01 4.98 -8.48
CA PRO A 306 23.85 3.81 -8.61
C PRO A 306 23.51 3.00 -9.86
N GLU A 307 24.54 2.39 -10.47
CA GLU A 307 24.36 1.47 -11.61
C GLU A 307 23.78 0.12 -11.15
N SER A 308 24.13 -0.32 -9.94
CA SER A 308 23.67 -1.55 -9.31
C SER A 308 22.80 -1.27 -8.10
N PHE A 309 21.71 -2.01 -7.94
CA PHE A 309 20.79 -1.89 -6.82
C PHE A 309 20.94 -3.08 -5.85
N ASP A 310 20.85 -2.81 -4.55
CA ASP A 310 21.09 -3.77 -3.46
C ASP A 310 20.04 -4.88 -3.42
N GLY A 311 18.80 -4.58 -3.82
CA GLY A 311 17.73 -5.57 -3.80
C GLY A 311 16.37 -5.03 -4.25
N ARG A 312 15.32 -5.65 -3.71
CA ARG A 312 13.93 -5.20 -3.87
C ARG A 312 13.35 -4.76 -2.55
N ILE A 313 12.55 -3.71 -2.59
CA ILE A 313 11.77 -3.17 -1.47
C ILE A 313 10.30 -3.13 -1.87
N LEU A 314 9.40 -3.47 -0.94
CA LEU A 314 7.97 -3.36 -1.16
C LEU A 314 7.49 -1.95 -0.83
N VAL A 315 7.14 -1.19 -1.87
CA VAL A 315 6.52 0.13 -1.76
C VAL A 315 5.00 -0.06 -1.57
N PRO A 316 4.37 0.65 -0.62
CA PRO A 316 4.88 1.85 0.04
C PRO A 316 5.25 1.62 1.51
N PHE A 317 5.97 0.55 1.85
CA PHE A 317 6.40 0.34 3.23
C PHE A 317 7.78 0.97 3.47
N PRO A 318 7.99 1.67 4.60
CA PRO A 318 9.27 2.32 4.94
C PRO A 318 10.41 1.31 4.98
N ILE A 319 11.64 1.71 4.66
CA ILE A 319 12.80 0.79 4.60
C ILE A 319 13.04 0.09 5.96
N GLU A 320 12.73 0.74 7.07
CA GLU A 320 12.82 0.22 8.44
C GLU A 320 11.81 -0.88 8.74
N SER A 321 10.69 -0.91 8.02
CA SER A 321 9.57 -1.82 8.32
C SER A 321 9.88 -3.28 7.95
N SER A 322 9.21 -4.22 8.61
CA SER A 322 9.29 -5.65 8.24
C SER A 322 8.68 -5.91 6.86
N LEU A 323 7.54 -5.26 6.58
CA LEU A 323 6.79 -5.42 5.33
C LEU A 323 7.51 -4.87 4.10
N SER A 324 8.47 -3.96 4.24
CA SER A 324 9.32 -3.54 3.12
C SER A 324 10.16 -4.70 2.56
N GLY A 325 10.40 -5.75 3.36
CA GLY A 325 11.31 -6.84 3.05
C GLY A 325 12.79 -6.49 3.23
N VAL A 326 13.10 -5.29 3.74
CA VAL A 326 14.46 -4.79 3.96
C VAL A 326 14.78 -4.71 5.45
N ARG A 327 13.95 -3.99 6.21
CA ARG A 327 14.10 -3.72 7.66
C ARG A 327 15.50 -3.21 8.01
N ARG A 328 15.85 -2.04 7.48
CA ARG A 328 17.13 -1.37 7.70
C ARG A 328 16.88 0.09 8.02
N GLN A 329 17.55 0.60 9.04
CA GLN A 329 17.57 2.03 9.36
C GLN A 329 18.37 2.81 8.31
N LEU A 330 17.85 3.95 7.88
CA LEU A 330 18.59 4.92 7.07
C LEU A 330 19.36 5.89 7.98
N ASP A 331 20.65 6.06 7.75
CA ASP A 331 21.48 7.01 8.51
C ASP A 331 21.55 8.38 7.83
N ALA A 332 21.85 9.43 8.60
CA ALA A 332 21.81 10.83 8.14
C ALA A 332 22.84 11.19 7.04
N ASP A 333 23.86 10.36 6.83
CA ASP A 333 24.85 10.50 5.76
C ASP A 333 24.57 9.58 4.56
N GLU A 334 23.39 8.96 4.52
CA GLU A 334 22.96 8.04 3.47
C GLU A 334 21.82 8.61 2.60
N ALA A 335 21.71 8.08 1.38
CA ALA A 335 20.59 8.27 0.47
C ALA A 335 19.97 6.93 0.11
N LEU A 336 18.63 6.88 0.15
CA LEU A 336 17.85 5.76 -0.34
C LEU A 336 17.41 6.01 -1.78
N TRP A 337 17.86 5.17 -2.69
CA TRP A 337 17.49 5.21 -4.11
C TRP A 337 16.46 4.15 -4.42
N TYR A 338 15.37 4.52 -5.07
CA TYR A 338 14.38 3.62 -5.62
C TYR A 338 14.40 3.64 -7.14
N LYS A 339 14.12 2.50 -7.77
CA LYS A 339 13.93 2.40 -9.22
C LYS A 339 12.81 1.44 -9.60
N ARG A 340 11.94 1.88 -10.51
CA ARG A 340 10.85 1.07 -11.08
C ARG A 340 10.65 1.35 -12.56
N CYS A 341 10.34 0.31 -13.32
CA CYS A 341 9.87 0.42 -14.69
C CYS A 341 8.34 0.42 -14.75
N PHE A 342 7.77 1.15 -15.70
CA PHE A 342 6.34 1.19 -15.95
C PHE A 342 6.06 1.47 -17.44
N THR A 343 4.87 1.12 -17.93
CA THR A 343 4.45 1.41 -19.30
C THR A 343 3.12 2.15 -19.27
N ILE A 344 3.01 3.23 -20.05
CA ILE A 344 1.74 3.95 -20.19
C ILE A 344 0.78 3.15 -21.08
N PRO A 345 -0.44 2.84 -20.61
CA PRO A 345 -1.43 2.16 -21.43
C PRO A 345 -1.73 2.90 -22.74
N SER A 346 -1.86 2.17 -23.85
CA SER A 346 -2.08 2.78 -25.17
C SER A 346 -3.33 3.66 -25.26
N HIS A 347 -4.36 3.35 -24.46
CA HIS A 347 -5.59 4.13 -24.37
C HIS A 347 -5.46 5.44 -23.58
N TRP A 348 -4.29 5.73 -22.99
CA TRP A 348 -3.95 7.04 -22.40
C TRP A 348 -3.20 7.95 -23.38
N ARG A 349 -2.99 7.52 -24.63
CA ARG A 349 -2.32 8.34 -25.64
C ARG A 349 -3.01 9.71 -25.79
N GLY A 350 -2.21 10.78 -25.77
CA GLY A 350 -2.68 12.16 -25.90
C GLY A 350 -3.24 12.77 -24.61
N LYS A 351 -3.14 12.05 -23.48
CA LYS A 351 -3.41 12.57 -22.13
C LYS A 351 -2.11 13.11 -21.53
N ASN A 352 -2.26 14.06 -20.61
CA ASN A 352 -1.17 14.43 -19.73
C ASN A 352 -1.11 13.43 -18.59
N ILE A 353 0.09 12.96 -18.24
CA ILE A 353 0.27 11.95 -17.20
C ILE A 353 0.76 12.63 -15.94
N ARG A 354 -0.07 12.57 -14.89
CA ARG A 354 0.28 13.00 -13.54
C ARG A 354 0.90 11.83 -12.79
N LEU A 355 2.10 12.02 -12.25
CA LEU A 355 2.72 11.14 -11.26
C LEU A 355 2.43 11.73 -9.88
N ASN A 356 1.84 10.91 -8.99
CA ASN A 356 1.42 11.32 -7.66
C ASN A 356 2.08 10.43 -6.60
N PHE A 357 2.43 11.05 -5.49
CA PHE A 357 2.93 10.41 -4.27
C PHE A 357 2.03 10.80 -3.11
N GLY A 358 1.63 9.82 -2.30
CA GLY A 358 0.84 10.10 -1.09
C GLY A 358 1.67 10.80 -0.02
N ALA A 359 2.92 10.35 0.16
CA ALA A 359 3.93 10.92 1.03
C ALA A 359 5.28 10.20 0.82
N ILE A 360 6.39 10.91 0.97
CA ILE A 360 7.75 10.36 1.02
C ILE A 360 8.48 11.07 2.16
N ASP A 361 8.96 10.34 3.16
CA ASP A 361 9.74 10.95 4.24
C ASP A 361 11.25 10.88 3.86
N TYR A 362 11.99 11.96 3.63
CA TYR A 362 11.61 13.36 3.82
C TYR A 362 11.95 14.26 2.61
N ASP A 363 13.22 14.24 2.16
CA ASP A 363 13.69 15.05 1.04
C ASP A 363 13.80 14.14 -0.20
N ALA A 364 12.91 14.35 -1.17
CA ALA A 364 12.74 13.48 -2.32
C ALA A 364 13.03 14.18 -3.65
N THR A 365 13.98 13.65 -4.43
CA THR A 365 14.23 14.06 -5.82
C THR A 365 13.72 13.01 -6.80
N ILE A 366 12.89 13.42 -7.77
CA ILE A 366 12.18 12.53 -8.69
C ILE A 366 12.76 12.62 -10.10
N PHE A 367 13.04 11.46 -10.70
CA PHE A 367 13.55 11.36 -12.07
C PHE A 367 12.68 10.42 -12.92
N VAL A 368 12.37 10.82 -14.15
CA VAL A 368 11.74 9.96 -15.16
C VAL A 368 12.65 9.90 -16.39
N ASN A 369 13.03 8.69 -16.80
CA ASN A 369 13.95 8.46 -17.93
C ASN A 369 15.24 9.31 -17.85
N ASN A 370 15.86 9.36 -16.66
CA ASN A 370 17.08 10.13 -16.35
C ASN A 370 16.92 11.66 -16.40
N GLN A 371 15.70 12.17 -16.59
CA GLN A 371 15.40 13.60 -16.46
C GLN A 371 14.84 13.88 -15.05
N GLN A 372 15.43 14.83 -14.34
CA GLN A 372 14.87 15.32 -13.08
C GLN A 372 13.56 16.05 -13.36
N ILE A 373 12.48 15.61 -12.69
CA ILE A 373 11.13 16.14 -12.84
C ILE A 373 10.84 17.15 -11.75
N GLY A 374 11.30 16.89 -10.53
CA GLY A 374 11.01 17.75 -9.39
C GLY A 374 11.74 17.32 -8.13
N HIS A 375 11.55 18.14 -7.11
CA HIS A 375 12.08 18.00 -5.76
C HIS A 375 10.97 18.38 -4.77
N HIS A 376 10.82 17.58 -3.72
CA HIS A 376 9.83 17.77 -2.67
C HIS A 376 10.49 17.59 -1.31
N ILE A 377 10.13 18.45 -0.37
CA ILE A 377 10.54 18.40 1.03
C ILE A 377 9.24 18.37 1.84
N GLY A 378 9.10 17.38 2.72
CA GLY A 378 7.87 17.13 3.48
C GLY A 378 7.60 15.63 3.57
N GLY A 379 7.36 15.14 4.79
CA GLY A 379 7.16 13.73 5.07
C GLY A 379 5.69 13.30 5.12
N TYR A 380 4.74 14.24 5.17
CA TYR A 380 3.37 13.96 5.61
C TYR A 380 2.26 14.45 4.68
N SER A 381 2.61 15.10 3.56
CA SER A 381 1.64 15.58 2.56
C SER A 381 1.85 14.96 1.17
N SER A 382 0.79 14.98 0.37
CA SER A 382 0.81 14.48 -1.00
C SER A 382 1.30 15.54 -2.01
N PHE A 383 1.98 15.09 -3.06
CA PHE A 383 2.45 15.96 -4.14
C PHE A 383 2.40 15.26 -5.50
N SER A 384 2.44 16.06 -6.57
CA SER A 384 2.34 15.52 -7.92
C SER A 384 3.05 16.34 -9.00
N TYR A 385 3.51 15.64 -10.04
CA TYR A 385 4.18 16.24 -11.20
C TYR A 385 3.55 15.81 -12.52
N ASP A 386 3.57 16.69 -13.51
CA ASP A 386 3.28 16.31 -14.90
C ASP A 386 4.55 15.72 -15.51
N ILE A 387 4.50 14.45 -15.90
CA ILE A 387 5.66 13.74 -16.47
C ILE A 387 5.55 13.57 -17.99
N SER A 388 4.54 14.17 -18.62
CA SER A 388 4.19 13.91 -20.03
C SER A 388 5.35 14.08 -20.99
N ASP A 389 6.13 15.15 -20.82
CA ASP A 389 7.23 15.49 -21.71
C ASP A 389 8.47 14.61 -21.50
N ALA A 390 8.60 13.98 -20.33
CA ALA A 390 9.70 13.07 -20.01
C ALA A 390 9.44 11.62 -20.46
N LEU A 391 8.21 11.29 -20.89
CA LEU A 391 7.83 9.95 -21.26
C LEU A 391 8.34 9.55 -22.66
N LYS A 392 8.79 8.31 -22.77
CA LYS A 392 9.11 7.65 -24.04
C LYS A 392 8.07 6.58 -24.38
N LYS A 393 8.02 6.18 -25.66
CA LYS A 393 7.16 5.08 -26.12
C LYS A 393 7.63 3.76 -25.48
N GLY A 394 6.68 2.96 -25.01
CA GLY A 394 6.96 1.67 -24.37
C GLY A 394 7.30 1.83 -22.89
N GLU A 395 8.30 1.09 -22.43
CA GLU A 395 8.75 1.10 -21.04
C GLU A 395 9.39 2.45 -20.68
N ASN A 396 9.10 2.95 -19.48
CA ASN A 396 9.64 4.15 -18.86
C ASN A 396 10.26 3.77 -17.51
N THR A 397 11.23 4.54 -17.05
CA THR A 397 11.88 4.33 -15.75
C THR A 397 11.59 5.50 -14.82
N LEU A 398 11.14 5.21 -13.61
CA LEU A 398 11.01 6.13 -12.48
C LEU A 398 12.14 5.84 -11.50
N VAL A 399 12.90 6.86 -11.13
CA VAL A 399 13.92 6.81 -10.07
C VAL A 399 13.59 7.88 -9.03
N VAL A 400 13.73 7.53 -7.75
CA VAL A 400 13.50 8.44 -6.63
C VAL A 400 14.72 8.38 -5.72
N LYS A 401 15.33 9.53 -5.42
CA LYS A 401 16.35 9.66 -4.39
C LYS A 401 15.69 10.25 -3.15
N VAL A 402 15.92 9.64 -2.00
CA VAL A 402 15.41 10.12 -0.71
C VAL A 402 16.54 10.32 0.27
N LEU A 403 16.58 11.47 0.93
CA LEU A 403 17.34 11.71 2.15
C LEU A 403 16.35 11.79 3.31
N ASP A 404 16.64 11.07 4.38
CA ASP A 404 15.91 11.20 5.63
C ASP A 404 16.88 11.02 6.80
N PRO A 405 17.35 12.14 7.37
CA PRO A 405 18.19 12.16 8.56
C PRO A 405 17.39 12.20 9.86
N THR A 406 16.06 12.07 9.79
CA THR A 406 15.13 12.04 10.92
C THR A 406 15.40 13.17 11.92
N ASP A 407 15.86 12.85 13.14
CA ASP A 407 16.08 13.78 14.24
C ASP A 407 17.51 14.36 14.29
N VAL A 408 18.33 14.09 13.28
CA VAL A 408 19.64 14.74 13.08
C VAL A 408 19.47 16.07 12.36
N TRP A 409 18.51 16.20 11.44
CA TRP A 409 18.04 17.50 10.96
C TRP A 409 16.88 17.98 11.84
N LYS A 410 16.41 19.21 11.57
CA LYS A 410 15.34 19.86 12.33
C LYS A 410 13.98 19.78 11.64
N GLN A 411 13.76 18.74 10.85
CA GLN A 411 12.48 18.48 10.18
C GLN A 411 11.39 18.08 11.18
N ALA A 412 10.13 18.15 10.76
CA ALA A 412 9.02 17.57 11.50
C ALA A 412 9.19 16.05 11.52
N THR A 413 9.20 15.44 12.70
CA THR A 413 9.48 13.99 12.86
C THR A 413 8.44 13.30 13.74
N GLY A 414 7.56 14.06 14.40
CA GLY A 414 6.69 13.51 15.41
C GLY A 414 7.50 12.82 16.51
N LYS A 415 7.29 11.51 16.65
CA LYS A 415 7.96 10.66 17.65
C LYS A 415 9.09 9.76 17.09
N GLN A 416 9.50 9.95 15.84
CA GLN A 416 10.58 9.19 15.20
C GLN A 416 11.98 9.59 15.71
N ARG A 417 12.86 8.65 16.13
CA ARG A 417 14.26 8.98 16.53
C ARG A 417 15.27 7.90 16.12
N ILE A 418 16.46 8.25 15.61
CA ILE A 418 17.50 7.32 15.10
C ILE A 418 18.18 6.46 16.19
N ASN A 419 18.09 6.85 17.48
CA ASN A 419 18.71 6.14 18.61
C ASN A 419 17.70 5.77 19.72
N TRP A 420 16.42 5.68 19.38
CA TRP A 420 15.34 5.43 20.33
C TRP A 420 15.49 4.10 21.10
N GLU A 421 16.04 3.05 20.48
CA GLU A 421 16.20 1.73 21.11
C GLU A 421 17.11 1.75 22.34
N ASN A 422 17.93 2.80 22.50
CA ASN A 422 18.82 2.98 23.65
C ASN A 422 18.13 3.67 24.83
N SER A 423 17.14 4.53 24.58
CA SER A 423 16.36 5.21 25.63
C SER A 423 15.09 4.43 25.99
N ARG A 424 14.47 3.73 25.02
CA ARG A 424 13.23 2.92 25.17
C ARG A 424 12.14 3.66 25.95
N THR A 425 12.01 4.95 25.67
CA THR A 425 11.03 5.87 26.28
C THR A 425 9.79 5.96 25.37
N ILE A 426 9.21 7.14 25.19
CA ILE A 426 8.04 7.44 24.34
C ILE A 426 8.40 7.72 22.86
N TRP A 427 9.58 7.29 22.42
CA TRP A 427 10.11 7.51 21.06
C TRP A 427 10.13 6.20 20.29
N TYR A 428 9.91 6.27 18.98
CA TYR A 428 9.67 5.08 18.17
C TYR A 428 10.58 4.95 16.96
N THR A 429 10.48 3.80 16.28
CA THR A 429 11.19 3.52 15.04
C THR A 429 10.98 4.63 13.99
N PRO A 430 12.07 5.11 13.34
CA PRO A 430 11.97 5.99 12.17
C PRO A 430 11.25 5.34 10.98
N CYS A 431 10.79 6.18 10.07
CA CYS A 431 10.07 5.85 8.86
C CYS A 431 10.66 6.64 7.71
N SER A 432 11.56 6.03 6.95
CA SER A 432 12.22 6.69 5.82
C SER A 432 11.75 6.15 4.48
N GLY A 433 11.68 7.04 3.50
CA GLY A 433 11.33 6.74 2.12
C GLY A 433 9.85 6.81 1.81
N ILE A 434 9.45 6.07 0.77
CA ILE A 434 8.06 6.07 0.27
C ILE A 434 7.18 5.27 1.23
N TRP A 435 6.34 5.95 2.01
CA TRP A 435 5.49 5.31 3.03
C TRP A 435 3.98 5.41 2.75
N GLN A 436 3.57 6.13 1.69
CA GLN A 436 2.20 6.07 1.14
C GLN A 436 2.19 5.77 -0.37
N THR A 437 1.01 5.44 -0.90
CA THR A 437 0.82 4.97 -2.29
C THR A 437 1.43 5.89 -3.35
N VAL A 438 2.00 5.29 -4.40
CA VAL A 438 2.47 5.98 -5.61
C VAL A 438 1.56 5.58 -6.77
N TRP A 439 1.11 6.53 -7.59
CA TRP A 439 0.21 6.21 -8.70
C TRP A 439 0.30 7.20 -9.87
N LEU A 440 -0.16 6.77 -11.05
CA LEU A 440 -0.33 7.62 -12.22
C LEU A 440 -1.80 7.90 -12.51
N GLU A 441 -2.07 9.10 -13.04
CA GLU A 441 -3.39 9.48 -13.55
C GLU A 441 -3.26 10.15 -14.93
N PRO A 442 -4.04 9.70 -15.93
CA PRO A 442 -4.19 10.42 -17.18
C PRO A 442 -5.23 11.53 -17.04
N VAL A 443 -4.83 12.78 -17.28
CA VAL A 443 -5.73 13.93 -17.35
C VAL A 443 -5.77 14.51 -18.76
N ASN A 444 -6.87 15.16 -19.11
CA ASN A 444 -6.92 15.95 -20.33
C ASN A 444 -6.19 17.28 -20.13
N GLN A 445 -5.82 17.96 -21.22
CA GLN A 445 -5.29 19.32 -21.17
C GLN A 445 -6.21 20.27 -20.40
N LYS A 446 -7.53 20.12 -20.60
CA LYS A 446 -8.58 20.72 -19.77
C LYS A 446 -9.01 19.71 -18.71
N HIS A 447 -8.75 19.99 -17.44
CA HIS A 447 -9.08 19.09 -16.33
C HIS A 447 -9.36 19.87 -15.04
N ILE A 448 -10.06 19.22 -14.11
CA ILE A 448 -10.27 19.72 -12.76
C ILE A 448 -9.01 19.47 -11.94
N GLN A 449 -8.49 20.51 -11.30
CA GLN A 449 -7.26 20.45 -10.51
C GLN A 449 -7.55 20.21 -9.02
N GLN A 450 -8.59 20.85 -8.50
CA GLN A 450 -8.93 20.82 -7.08
C GLN A 450 -10.40 21.24 -6.88
N VAL A 451 -11.00 20.78 -5.79
CA VAL A 451 -12.28 21.28 -5.30
C VAL A 451 -12.21 21.48 -3.79
N HIS A 452 -12.72 22.61 -3.30
CA HIS A 452 -13.06 22.81 -1.90
C HIS A 452 -14.59 22.89 -1.76
N ILE A 453 -15.12 22.17 -0.77
CA ILE A 453 -16.55 22.10 -0.48
C ILE A 453 -16.78 22.47 0.98
N THR A 454 -17.27 23.67 1.22
CA THR A 454 -17.49 24.19 2.59
C THR A 454 -18.97 24.11 2.97
N PRO A 455 -19.37 23.32 3.98
CA PRO A 455 -20.74 23.32 4.48
C PRO A 455 -21.02 24.58 5.32
N GLU A 456 -22.15 25.22 5.06
CA GLU A 456 -22.70 26.31 5.88
C GLU A 456 -24.09 25.94 6.38
N LEU A 457 -24.11 25.30 7.56
CA LEU A 457 -25.32 24.76 8.16
C LEU A 457 -26.42 25.81 8.38
N ASP A 458 -26.07 26.99 8.88
CA ASP A 458 -27.07 28.00 9.26
C ASP A 458 -27.86 28.56 8.04
N GLN A 459 -27.31 28.42 6.84
CA GLN A 459 -27.97 28.77 5.58
C GLN A 459 -28.42 27.56 4.74
N ASN A 460 -28.11 26.34 5.20
CA ASN A 460 -28.27 25.08 4.46
C ASN A 460 -27.59 25.12 3.07
N LEU A 461 -26.36 25.65 3.00
CA LEU A 461 -25.61 25.80 1.74
C LEU A 461 -24.33 24.95 1.73
N PHE A 462 -23.94 24.50 0.56
CA PHE A 462 -22.56 24.11 0.25
C PHE A 462 -21.94 25.18 -0.63
N HIS A 463 -20.76 25.68 -0.24
CA HIS A 463 -19.94 26.55 -1.08
C HIS A 463 -18.93 25.68 -1.83
N PHE A 464 -18.93 25.77 -3.15
CA PHE A 464 -17.97 25.10 -4.01
C PHE A 464 -16.95 26.11 -4.51
N SER A 465 -15.68 25.71 -4.50
CA SER A 465 -14.57 26.41 -5.16
C SER A 465 -13.78 25.40 -5.96
N ILE A 466 -13.84 25.48 -7.29
CA ILE A 466 -13.33 24.48 -8.21
C ILE A 466 -12.25 25.11 -9.08
N ALA A 467 -11.02 24.61 -8.98
CA ALA A 467 -9.90 25.05 -9.80
C ALA A 467 -9.82 24.22 -11.09
N LEU A 468 -9.69 24.90 -12.23
CA LEU A 468 -9.70 24.28 -13.55
C LEU A 468 -8.45 24.65 -14.35
N ALA A 469 -7.81 23.65 -14.95
CA ALA A 469 -6.73 23.84 -15.90
C ALA A 469 -7.29 24.21 -17.29
N ASN A 470 -6.69 25.23 -17.90
CA ASN A 470 -6.97 25.66 -19.29
C ASN A 470 -8.45 25.99 -19.56
N ALA A 471 -9.15 26.60 -18.60
CA ALA A 471 -10.50 27.10 -18.78
C ALA A 471 -10.59 28.20 -19.85
N GLU A 472 -11.50 28.05 -20.80
CA GLU A 472 -11.73 29.01 -21.88
C GLU A 472 -13.19 29.46 -21.92
N HIS A 473 -13.43 30.57 -22.61
CA HIS A 473 -14.79 31.07 -22.82
C HIS A 473 -15.66 30.04 -23.56
N GLY A 474 -16.85 29.77 -23.02
CA GLY A 474 -17.81 28.79 -23.54
C GLY A 474 -17.67 27.39 -22.94
N ASP A 475 -16.66 27.16 -22.09
CA ASP A 475 -16.59 25.96 -21.26
C ASP A 475 -17.54 26.05 -20.05
N GLU A 476 -17.84 24.92 -19.42
CA GLU A 476 -18.80 24.81 -18.32
C GLU A 476 -18.39 23.75 -17.29
N ILE A 477 -18.66 24.01 -16.01
CA ILE A 477 -18.60 23.02 -14.94
C ILE A 477 -20.03 22.65 -14.51
N ILE A 478 -20.31 21.36 -14.42
CA ILE A 478 -21.59 20.84 -13.93
C ILE A 478 -21.33 20.14 -12.60
N ILE A 479 -22.05 20.58 -11.57
CA ILE A 479 -22.00 20.00 -10.22
C ILE A 479 -23.28 19.19 -10.03
N ARG A 480 -23.16 17.90 -9.74
CA ARG A 480 -24.29 17.05 -9.35
C ARG A 480 -24.10 16.60 -7.92
N LEU A 481 -25.07 16.89 -7.08
CA LEU A 481 -25.10 16.42 -5.69
C LEU A 481 -26.13 15.30 -5.57
N LYS A 482 -25.75 14.20 -4.90
CA LYS A 482 -26.60 13.01 -4.77
C LYS A 482 -26.82 12.61 -3.31
N ASP A 483 -27.99 12.06 -3.06
CA ASP A 483 -28.37 11.35 -1.84
C ASP A 483 -28.50 9.87 -2.20
N GLY A 484 -27.45 9.10 -1.93
CA GLY A 484 -27.30 7.76 -2.50
C GLY A 484 -27.29 7.79 -4.03
N HIS A 485 -28.24 7.11 -4.66
CA HIS A 485 -28.32 7.06 -6.13
C HIS A 485 -29.14 8.20 -6.76
N GLU A 486 -29.85 9.00 -5.98
CA GLU A 486 -30.72 10.07 -6.48
C GLU A 486 -29.96 11.39 -6.61
N ILE A 487 -30.03 12.03 -7.78
CA ILE A 487 -29.50 13.39 -7.98
C ILE A 487 -30.50 14.39 -7.40
N ILE A 488 -30.14 15.02 -6.29
CA ILE A 488 -31.01 15.98 -5.59
C ILE A 488 -30.81 17.42 -6.07
N LYS A 489 -29.63 17.75 -6.61
CA LYS A 489 -29.32 19.04 -7.25
C LYS A 489 -28.39 18.86 -8.44
N THR A 490 -28.60 19.67 -9.46
CA THR A 490 -27.66 19.86 -10.57
C THR A 490 -27.52 21.35 -10.81
N GLU A 491 -26.28 21.83 -10.86
CA GLU A 491 -25.96 23.22 -11.21
C GLU A 491 -24.96 23.23 -12.37
N SER A 492 -25.16 24.15 -13.29
CA SER A 492 -24.40 24.30 -14.53
C SER A 492 -23.87 25.72 -14.61
N LEU A 493 -22.56 25.89 -14.66
CA LEU A 493 -21.91 27.19 -14.48
C LEU A 493 -20.83 27.42 -15.54
N PRO A 494 -20.71 28.64 -16.09
CA PRO A 494 -19.57 28.99 -16.93
C PRO A 494 -18.25 28.66 -16.22
N ALA A 495 -17.37 27.92 -16.90
CA ALA A 495 -16.07 27.57 -16.35
C ALA A 495 -15.12 28.77 -16.42
N SER A 496 -14.35 28.96 -15.36
CA SER A 496 -13.22 29.88 -15.29
C SER A 496 -12.06 29.17 -14.58
N THR A 497 -10.88 29.80 -14.50
CA THR A 497 -9.75 29.23 -13.76
C THR A 497 -10.13 28.85 -12.31
N LEU A 498 -11.03 29.62 -11.70
CA LEU A 498 -11.61 29.34 -10.39
C LEU A 498 -13.12 29.58 -10.43
N THR A 499 -13.90 28.50 -10.59
CA THR A 499 -15.36 28.57 -10.56
C THR A 499 -15.88 28.43 -9.15
N LYS A 500 -16.78 29.33 -8.73
CA LYS A 500 -17.42 29.30 -7.41
C LYS A 500 -18.92 29.09 -7.54
N SER A 501 -19.51 28.35 -6.61
CA SER A 501 -20.96 28.12 -6.54
C SER A 501 -21.47 28.02 -5.11
N LYS A 502 -22.77 28.24 -4.94
CA LYS A 502 -23.50 28.06 -3.69
C LYS A 502 -24.74 27.21 -3.95
N ILE A 503 -24.74 25.97 -3.48
CA ILE A 503 -25.87 25.05 -3.65
C ILE A 503 -26.63 24.94 -2.34
N ARG A 504 -27.91 25.35 -2.35
CA ARG A 504 -28.83 25.18 -1.21
C ARG A 504 -29.46 23.80 -1.21
N ILE A 505 -29.47 23.18 -0.04
CA ILE A 505 -30.15 21.90 0.21
C ILE A 505 -31.37 22.16 1.09
N ASP A 506 -32.53 21.81 0.59
CA ASP A 506 -33.77 21.91 1.35
C ASP A 506 -33.80 20.76 2.36
N SER A 507 -33.87 21.08 3.66
CA SER A 507 -33.86 20.11 4.76
C SER A 507 -32.66 19.14 4.73
N PRO A 508 -31.42 19.63 4.92
CA PRO A 508 -30.24 18.79 4.80
C PRO A 508 -30.19 17.69 5.87
N LYS A 509 -29.72 16.51 5.47
CA LYS A 509 -29.32 15.42 6.38
C LYS A 509 -27.95 15.77 6.93
N LEU A 510 -27.86 15.86 8.25
CA LEU A 510 -26.65 16.29 8.93
C LEU A 510 -25.71 15.11 9.17
N TRP A 511 -24.41 15.39 9.10
CA TRP A 511 -23.38 14.44 9.51
C TRP A 511 -23.10 14.56 11.02
N SER A 512 -23.02 13.42 11.69
CA SER A 512 -22.57 13.28 13.06
C SER A 512 -22.02 11.87 13.30
N PRO A 513 -21.36 11.61 14.46
CA PRO A 513 -20.96 10.25 14.81
C PRO A 513 -22.11 9.22 14.78
N ASP A 514 -23.31 9.60 15.22
CA ASP A 514 -24.47 8.70 15.22
C ASP A 514 -25.17 8.60 13.85
N SER A 515 -24.99 9.60 12.99
CA SER A 515 -25.61 9.67 11.66
C SER A 515 -24.58 10.21 10.64
N PRO A 516 -23.61 9.40 10.19
CA PRO A 516 -22.53 9.84 9.31
C PRO A 516 -22.96 9.96 7.85
N PHE A 517 -23.97 10.77 7.59
CA PHE A 517 -24.55 10.93 6.27
C PHE A 517 -23.62 11.72 5.34
N LEU A 518 -23.30 11.17 4.18
CA LEU A 518 -22.48 11.79 3.14
C LEU A 518 -23.30 11.98 1.86
N TYR A 519 -23.15 13.13 1.22
CA TYR A 519 -23.66 13.41 -0.11
C TYR A 519 -22.56 13.12 -1.14
N ASP A 520 -22.88 12.34 -2.18
CA ASP A 520 -21.93 12.15 -3.29
C ASP A 520 -21.96 13.36 -4.22
N VAL A 521 -20.78 13.73 -4.73
CA VAL A 521 -20.58 14.87 -5.62
C VAL A 521 -19.95 14.37 -6.93
N GLU A 522 -20.54 14.75 -8.06
CA GLU A 522 -19.88 14.63 -9.37
C GLU A 522 -19.62 16.00 -9.96
N LEU A 523 -18.37 16.23 -10.37
CA LEU A 523 -17.92 17.43 -11.05
C LEU A 523 -17.59 17.06 -12.50
N VAL A 524 -18.37 17.58 -13.44
CA VAL A 524 -18.20 17.31 -14.87
C VAL A 524 -17.70 18.57 -15.55
N TYR A 525 -16.47 18.55 -16.07
CA TYR A 525 -15.92 19.65 -16.84
C TYR A 525 -16.22 19.42 -18.33
N ARG A 526 -16.89 20.40 -18.96
CA ARG A 526 -17.36 20.33 -20.34
C ARG A 526 -16.75 21.44 -21.20
N SER A 527 -16.25 21.07 -22.37
CA SER A 527 -15.74 22.00 -23.38
C SER A 527 -16.35 21.69 -24.74
N LYS A 528 -16.90 22.70 -25.43
CA LYS A 528 -17.62 22.54 -26.72
C LYS A 528 -18.67 21.41 -26.66
N GLU A 529 -19.46 21.40 -25.60
CA GLU A 529 -20.51 20.42 -25.30
C GLU A 529 -20.04 18.98 -25.04
N LYS A 530 -18.72 18.72 -25.01
CA LYS A 530 -18.14 17.40 -24.70
C LYS A 530 -17.59 17.37 -23.29
N GLU A 531 -17.89 16.29 -22.56
CA GLU A 531 -17.22 15.99 -21.30
C GLU A 531 -15.72 15.79 -21.56
N VAL A 532 -14.92 16.67 -20.97
CA VAL A 532 -13.45 16.59 -21.01
C VAL A 532 -12.91 16.09 -19.68
N ASP A 533 -13.68 16.13 -18.60
CA ASP A 533 -13.23 15.58 -17.32
C ASP A 533 -14.38 15.23 -16.38
N LEU A 534 -14.15 14.24 -15.52
CA LEU A 534 -15.07 13.84 -14.46
C LEU A 534 -14.26 13.54 -13.20
N VAL A 535 -14.65 14.19 -12.10
CA VAL A 535 -14.15 13.90 -10.75
C VAL A 535 -15.34 13.56 -9.87
N LYS A 536 -15.22 12.46 -9.10
CA LYS A 536 -16.15 12.13 -8.02
C LYS A 536 -15.56 12.55 -6.69
N SER A 537 -16.43 12.98 -5.78
CA SER A 537 -16.08 13.44 -4.44
C SER A 537 -17.28 13.18 -3.51
N TYR A 538 -17.18 13.57 -2.25
CA TYR A 538 -18.29 13.56 -1.33
C TYR A 538 -18.18 14.72 -0.33
N THR A 539 -19.30 15.09 0.28
CA THR A 539 -19.34 16.13 1.30
C THR A 539 -20.39 15.82 2.36
N ALA A 540 -20.39 16.56 3.46
CA ALA A 540 -21.38 16.40 4.53
C ALA A 540 -21.83 17.75 5.07
N MET A 541 -23.12 17.87 5.35
CA MET A 541 -23.66 19.06 6.01
C MET A 541 -23.38 18.95 7.51
N ARG A 542 -22.41 19.72 8.01
CA ARG A 542 -22.08 19.82 9.43
C ARG A 542 -21.46 21.16 9.80
N LYS A 543 -21.57 21.53 11.08
CA LYS A 543 -20.93 22.73 11.64
C LYS A 543 -20.25 22.40 12.96
N ILE A 544 -19.00 22.85 13.12
CA ILE A 544 -18.24 22.79 14.36
C ILE A 544 -18.15 24.19 14.95
N SER A 545 -18.40 24.30 16.26
CA SER A 545 -18.27 25.57 16.98
C SER A 545 -18.12 25.30 18.48
N TYR A 546 -18.09 26.35 19.29
CA TYR A 546 -18.20 26.28 20.73
C TYR A 546 -19.11 27.39 21.25
N ALA A 547 -19.82 27.15 22.35
CA ALA A 547 -20.71 28.11 22.96
C ALA A 547 -20.90 27.79 24.45
N ARG A 548 -21.44 28.73 25.22
CA ARG A 548 -21.82 28.46 26.61
C ARG A 548 -23.18 27.75 26.67
N ASP A 549 -23.29 26.76 27.54
CA ASP A 549 -24.57 26.14 27.89
C ASP A 549 -25.44 27.07 28.75
N GLU A 550 -26.64 26.63 29.10
CA GLU A 550 -27.60 27.38 29.93
C GLU A 550 -27.04 27.72 31.33
N ASN A 551 -26.10 26.91 31.81
CA ASN A 551 -25.40 27.12 33.08
C ASN A 551 -24.15 28.00 32.91
N GLY A 552 -23.85 28.50 31.72
CA GLY A 552 -22.72 29.38 31.45
C GLY A 552 -21.38 28.68 31.34
N TYR A 553 -21.34 27.34 31.24
CA TYR A 553 -20.12 26.58 30.99
C TYR A 553 -19.85 26.49 29.48
N TRP A 554 -18.60 26.66 29.06
CA TRP A 554 -18.22 26.46 27.67
C TRP A 554 -18.35 24.99 27.26
N ARG A 555 -18.92 24.75 26.08
CA ARG A 555 -19.11 23.43 25.46
C ARG A 555 -18.64 23.46 24.01
N LEU A 556 -18.06 22.34 23.57
CA LEU A 556 -17.89 22.05 22.16
C LEU A 556 -19.24 21.71 21.52
N MET A 557 -19.48 22.22 20.32
CA MET A 557 -20.74 22.10 19.61
C MET A 557 -20.54 21.39 18.27
N LEU A 558 -21.40 20.41 17.99
CA LEU A 558 -21.60 19.84 16.66
C LEU A 558 -23.04 20.14 16.23
N ASN A 559 -23.18 20.76 15.06
CA ASN A 559 -24.48 21.12 14.49
C ASN A 559 -25.32 21.99 15.44
N ASN A 560 -24.67 22.96 16.09
CA ASN A 560 -25.25 23.86 17.10
C ASN A 560 -25.79 23.16 18.37
N LYS A 561 -25.36 21.92 18.66
CA LYS A 561 -25.69 21.18 19.89
C LYS A 561 -24.42 20.77 20.63
N ALA A 562 -24.47 20.78 21.97
CA ALA A 562 -23.34 20.31 22.78
C ALA A 562 -23.02 18.86 22.43
N LEU A 563 -21.74 18.56 22.27
CA LEU A 563 -21.26 17.20 22.09
C LEU A 563 -19.95 17.06 22.85
N PHE A 564 -19.97 16.21 23.87
CA PHE A 564 -18.75 15.83 24.57
C PHE A 564 -17.92 14.92 23.66
N GLN A 565 -16.73 15.40 23.29
CA GLN A 565 -15.83 14.67 22.40
C GLN A 565 -14.97 13.75 23.25
N LEU A 566 -15.30 12.46 23.24
CA LEU A 566 -14.57 11.43 23.97
C LEU A 566 -13.84 10.57 22.96
N GLY A 567 -12.52 10.56 23.05
CA GLY A 567 -11.70 9.86 22.08
C GLY A 567 -10.50 9.13 22.65
N THR A 568 -9.76 8.50 21.75
CA THR A 568 -8.45 7.91 22.01
C THR A 568 -7.38 8.67 21.27
N LEU A 569 -6.19 8.70 21.86
CA LEU A 569 -4.97 9.11 21.20
C LEU A 569 -4.46 7.95 20.35
N ASP A 570 -4.26 8.21 19.06
CA ASP A 570 -3.83 7.22 18.08
C ASP A 570 -2.48 7.64 17.48
N GLN A 571 -1.42 6.91 17.82
CA GLN A 571 -0.06 7.12 17.28
C GLN A 571 0.04 6.70 15.80
N GLY A 572 -0.86 5.82 15.33
CA GLY A 572 -0.84 5.31 13.96
C GLY A 572 0.32 4.40 13.59
N TYR A 573 0.97 3.77 14.58
CA TYR A 573 2.08 2.84 14.34
C TYR A 573 1.60 1.38 14.16
N TRP A 574 2.36 0.63 13.37
CA TRP A 574 2.17 -0.80 13.09
C TRP A 574 3.47 -1.57 13.32
N PRO A 575 3.47 -2.74 14.00
CA PRO A 575 4.70 -3.47 14.34
C PRO A 575 5.48 -3.94 13.10
N ASP A 576 4.78 -4.17 12.00
CA ASP A 576 5.30 -4.71 10.76
C ASP A 576 5.41 -3.67 9.63
N GLY A 577 4.61 -2.59 9.68
CA GLY A 577 4.55 -1.52 8.66
C GLY A 577 5.01 -0.14 9.13
N ILE A 578 5.26 0.06 10.42
CA ILE A 578 5.63 1.33 11.08
C ILE A 578 4.55 2.39 10.82
N TYR A 579 4.71 3.28 9.85
CA TYR A 579 3.67 4.27 9.51
C TYR A 579 2.62 3.76 8.53
N THR A 580 2.94 2.72 7.76
CA THR A 580 2.05 2.21 6.71
C THR A 580 1.24 1.05 7.26
N ALA A 581 -0.08 1.20 7.30
CA ALA A 581 -0.96 0.09 7.63
C ALA A 581 -0.80 -1.05 6.61
N PRO A 582 -0.80 -2.34 7.04
CA PRO A 582 -0.61 -3.47 6.13
C PRO A 582 -1.66 -3.53 5.01
N THR A 583 -2.93 -3.22 5.32
CA THR A 583 -4.04 -3.19 4.37
C THR A 583 -5.01 -2.05 4.69
N ASP A 584 -5.93 -1.74 3.77
CA ASP A 584 -6.98 -0.75 3.99
C ASP A 584 -7.97 -1.18 5.08
N GLU A 585 -8.21 -2.50 5.21
CA GLU A 585 -9.00 -3.07 6.30
C GLU A 585 -8.32 -2.86 7.66
N ALA A 586 -6.99 -2.86 7.71
CA ALA A 586 -6.24 -2.59 8.94
C ALA A 586 -6.46 -1.14 9.41
N LEU A 587 -6.42 -0.15 8.49
CA LEU A 587 -6.79 1.25 8.81
C LEU A 587 -8.22 1.34 9.36
N CYS A 588 -9.15 0.66 8.71
CA CYS A 588 -10.56 0.66 9.09
C CYS A 588 -10.80 -0.01 10.46
N TYR A 589 -10.04 -1.06 10.77
CA TYR A 589 -10.19 -1.84 12.00
C TYR A 589 -10.02 -1.00 13.26
N ASP A 590 -8.95 -0.20 13.36
CA ASP A 590 -8.69 0.62 14.55
C ASP A 590 -9.82 1.66 14.78
N ILE A 591 -10.40 2.21 13.70
CA ILE A 591 -11.55 3.13 13.76
C ILE A 591 -12.80 2.40 14.24
N ILE A 592 -13.08 1.21 13.70
CA ILE A 592 -14.24 0.38 14.09
C ILE A 592 -14.13 0.02 15.57
N LYS A 593 -12.98 -0.49 16.03
CA LYS A 593 -12.78 -0.86 17.44
C LYS A 593 -12.98 0.31 18.37
N THR A 594 -12.40 1.47 18.04
CA THR A 594 -12.56 2.69 18.83
C THR A 594 -14.04 3.07 18.95
N LYS A 595 -14.79 3.00 17.85
CA LYS A 595 -16.25 3.25 17.87
C LYS A 595 -17.03 2.20 18.67
N GLU A 596 -16.67 0.92 18.56
CA GLU A 596 -17.32 -0.17 19.29
C GLU A 596 -17.18 -0.02 20.80
N TRP A 597 -16.04 0.49 21.26
CA TRP A 597 -15.78 0.85 22.67
C TRP A 597 -16.49 2.14 23.11
N GLY A 598 -17.36 2.72 22.28
CA GLY A 598 -18.20 3.86 22.64
C GLY A 598 -17.51 5.22 22.55
N PHE A 599 -16.31 5.31 21.99
CA PHE A 599 -15.69 6.58 21.65
C PHE A 599 -16.34 7.19 20.39
N ASN A 600 -16.32 8.52 20.30
CA ASN A 600 -16.84 9.26 19.15
C ASN A 600 -15.77 10.13 18.46
N THR A 601 -14.55 10.14 18.99
CA THR A 601 -13.43 10.94 18.52
C THR A 601 -12.13 10.11 18.47
N ILE A 602 -11.24 10.42 17.53
CA ILE A 602 -9.84 9.99 17.52
C ILE A 602 -8.98 11.25 17.41
N ARG A 603 -7.96 11.37 18.25
CA ARG A 603 -6.89 12.34 18.05
C ARG A 603 -5.72 11.64 17.38
N LYS A 604 -5.46 11.97 16.12
CA LYS A 604 -4.32 11.45 15.37
C LYS A 604 -3.09 12.23 15.82
N HIS A 605 -2.25 11.58 16.60
CA HIS A 605 -1.21 12.25 17.37
C HIS A 605 0.09 12.36 16.59
N MET A 606 0.51 13.60 16.33
CA MET A 606 1.78 13.95 15.70
C MET A 606 2.15 13.10 14.47
N LYS A 607 1.13 12.72 13.69
CA LYS A 607 1.19 11.94 12.45
C LYS A 607 0.05 12.40 11.56
N VAL A 608 0.17 12.27 10.25
CA VAL A 608 -0.95 12.39 9.30
C VAL A 608 -1.18 11.03 8.66
N GLU A 609 -2.42 10.59 8.48
CA GLU A 609 -2.73 9.32 7.79
C GLU A 609 -3.01 9.54 6.29
N PRO A 610 -3.00 8.51 5.43
CA PRO A 610 -3.48 8.67 4.05
C PRO A 610 -4.97 9.05 4.01
N ASP A 611 -5.43 9.73 2.95
CA ASP A 611 -6.83 10.14 2.73
C ASP A 611 -7.84 8.99 2.94
N ARG A 612 -7.42 7.74 2.70
CA ARG A 612 -8.19 6.53 2.97
C ARG A 612 -8.65 6.42 4.43
N TRP A 613 -7.81 6.79 5.39
CA TRP A 613 -8.14 6.74 6.81
C TRP A 613 -9.21 7.79 7.18
N PHE A 614 -9.07 9.02 6.68
CA PHE A 614 -10.08 10.07 6.84
C PHE A 614 -11.41 9.67 6.21
N TYR A 615 -11.36 9.07 5.02
CA TYR A 615 -12.56 8.54 4.36
C TYR A 615 -13.27 7.48 5.20
N HIS A 616 -12.53 6.62 5.90
CA HIS A 616 -13.10 5.65 6.85
C HIS A 616 -13.70 6.35 8.07
N CYS A 617 -13.05 7.38 8.61
CA CYS A 617 -13.62 8.20 9.70
C CYS A 617 -14.92 8.90 9.27
N ASP A 618 -14.95 9.43 8.05
CA ASP A 618 -16.08 10.16 7.47
C ASP A 618 -17.31 9.26 7.33
N ARG A 619 -17.14 8.07 6.73
CA ARG A 619 -18.26 7.12 6.53
C ARG A 619 -18.69 6.40 7.82
N LEU A 620 -17.75 6.16 8.73
CA LEU A 620 -18.03 5.45 9.96
C LEU A 620 -18.59 6.39 11.01
N GLY A 621 -18.43 7.70 10.88
CA GLY A 621 -18.86 8.68 11.89
C GLY A 621 -17.94 8.69 13.08
N MET A 622 -16.69 9.10 12.85
CA MET A 622 -15.67 9.33 13.86
C MET A 622 -15.17 10.76 13.73
N LEU A 623 -15.16 11.54 14.81
CA LEU A 623 -14.55 12.87 14.83
C LEU A 623 -13.03 12.74 14.87
N VAL A 624 -12.32 13.65 14.22
CA VAL A 624 -10.86 13.64 14.14
C VAL A 624 -10.30 14.97 14.63
N TRP A 625 -9.35 14.86 15.57
CA TRP A 625 -8.41 15.93 15.89
C TRP A 625 -7.13 15.59 15.16
N GLN A 626 -6.73 16.44 14.21
CA GLN A 626 -5.55 16.21 13.38
C GLN A 626 -4.40 17.07 13.90
N ASP A 627 -3.36 16.40 14.40
CA ASP A 627 -2.15 17.05 14.85
C ASP A 627 -1.14 17.22 13.71
N MET A 628 -0.36 18.29 13.76
CA MET A 628 0.88 18.40 12.99
C MET A 628 1.95 17.53 13.65
N PRO A 629 2.75 16.75 12.89
CA PRO A 629 3.96 16.13 13.41
C PRO A 629 4.91 17.18 13.99
N SER A 630 5.31 17.04 15.24
CA SER A 630 6.18 18.03 15.88
C SER A 630 7.59 18.00 15.30
N ILE A 631 8.22 19.17 15.27
CA ILE A 631 9.67 19.31 15.14
C ILE A 631 10.35 18.89 16.46
N GLN A 632 11.68 18.74 16.44
CA GLN A 632 12.47 18.27 17.58
C GLN A 632 12.21 19.10 18.85
N MET A 633 12.19 18.41 20.00
CA MET A 633 12.03 19.06 21.31
C MET A 633 13.19 20.01 21.62
N GLY A 634 12.86 21.19 22.14
CA GLY A 634 13.83 22.25 22.38
C GLY A 634 14.19 22.96 21.07
N GLY A 635 14.04 24.28 21.06
CA GLY A 635 14.39 25.09 19.89
C GLY A 635 15.90 25.19 19.70
N ASP A 636 16.31 26.04 18.75
CA ASP A 636 17.71 26.44 18.53
C ASP A 636 18.32 27.10 19.79
N ASN A 637 17.46 27.58 20.70
CA ASN A 637 17.77 28.13 22.01
C ASN A 637 17.76 27.10 23.17
N GLY A 638 17.52 25.81 22.89
CA GLY A 638 17.50 24.74 23.88
C GLY A 638 16.10 24.39 24.41
N TRP A 639 16.06 23.57 25.47
CA TRP A 639 14.82 23.11 26.10
C TRP A 639 14.01 24.28 26.67
N VAL A 640 12.73 24.34 26.32
CA VAL A 640 11.76 25.25 26.92
C VAL A 640 10.93 24.46 27.93
N ASP A 641 10.99 24.84 29.20
CA ASP A 641 10.21 24.20 30.26
C ASP A 641 8.71 24.41 30.00
N ARG A 642 7.91 23.39 30.33
CA ARG A 642 6.45 23.46 30.26
C ARG A 642 5.92 24.39 31.35
N ASP A 643 5.56 25.60 30.94
CA ASP A 643 4.85 26.56 31.77
C ASP A 643 3.81 27.29 30.92
N TRP A 644 2.61 27.44 31.47
CA TRP A 644 1.45 27.99 30.80
C TRP A 644 1.68 29.40 30.25
N PHE A 645 2.65 30.16 30.76
CA PHE A 645 2.93 31.53 30.30
C PHE A 645 4.39 31.77 29.90
N HIS A 646 5.13 30.71 29.58
CA HIS A 646 6.51 30.85 29.09
C HIS A 646 6.56 31.27 27.61
N GLU A 647 7.67 31.91 27.22
CA GLU A 647 7.94 32.22 25.82
C GLU A 647 8.10 30.93 25.01
N ASP A 648 7.59 30.95 23.77
CA ASP A 648 7.75 29.86 22.83
C ASP A 648 9.24 29.63 22.46
N GLY A 649 9.54 28.47 21.87
CA GLY A 649 10.85 28.18 21.31
C GLY A 649 11.18 29.06 20.09
N TYR A 650 12.46 29.06 19.72
CA TYR A 650 12.94 29.69 18.49
C TYR A 650 13.50 28.63 17.55
N HIS A 651 13.15 28.70 16.26
CA HIS A 651 13.75 27.89 15.21
C HIS A 651 14.24 28.80 14.08
N SER A 652 15.22 28.33 13.31
CA SER A 652 15.64 29.06 12.10
C SER A 652 14.47 29.25 11.13
N ASP A 653 14.46 30.37 10.40
CA ASP A 653 13.40 30.69 9.42
C ASP A 653 13.14 29.56 8.40
N GLU A 654 14.17 28.79 8.03
CA GLU A 654 14.06 27.63 7.13
C GLU A 654 13.17 26.52 7.72
N VAL A 655 13.37 26.18 8.99
CA VAL A 655 12.60 25.15 9.71
C VAL A 655 11.15 25.60 9.90
N GLU A 656 10.95 26.84 10.35
CA GLU A 656 9.61 27.41 10.53
C GLU A 656 8.85 27.48 9.19
N THR A 657 9.53 27.89 8.11
CA THR A 657 8.95 27.94 6.77
C THR A 657 8.57 26.54 6.28
N ASN A 658 9.44 25.54 6.46
CA ASN A 658 9.10 24.18 6.06
C ASN A 658 7.90 23.63 6.85
N PHE A 659 7.87 23.85 8.17
CA PHE A 659 6.74 23.47 9.01
C PHE A 659 5.43 24.10 8.51
N LEU A 660 5.43 25.40 8.20
CA LEU A 660 4.25 26.11 7.74
C LEU A 660 3.80 25.64 6.35
N ASN A 661 4.72 25.36 5.43
CA ASN A 661 4.40 24.81 4.11
C ASN A 661 3.73 23.44 4.23
N GLU A 662 4.32 22.55 5.02
CA GLU A 662 3.78 21.21 5.23
C GLU A 662 2.43 21.24 5.97
N TRP A 663 2.28 22.16 6.93
CA TRP A 663 1.01 22.37 7.62
C TRP A 663 -0.09 22.91 6.70
N GLU A 664 0.23 23.85 5.80
CA GLU A 664 -0.69 24.32 4.76
C GLU A 664 -1.10 23.16 3.84
N ASP A 665 -0.15 22.32 3.41
CA ASP A 665 -0.44 21.17 2.56
C ASP A 665 -1.38 20.18 3.26
N ILE A 666 -1.16 19.87 4.55
CA ILE A 666 -2.01 18.99 5.35
C ILE A 666 -3.44 19.55 5.48
N ILE A 667 -3.58 20.84 5.83
CA ILE A 667 -4.88 21.50 5.93
C ILE A 667 -5.58 21.47 4.57
N THR A 668 -4.86 21.77 3.49
CA THR A 668 -5.41 21.81 2.13
C THR A 668 -5.85 20.43 1.65
N GLN A 669 -5.02 19.41 1.87
CA GLN A 669 -5.30 18.04 1.46
C GLN A 669 -6.55 17.48 2.17
N HIS A 670 -6.67 17.72 3.47
CA HIS A 670 -7.78 17.19 4.27
C HIS A 670 -8.91 18.21 4.52
N TYR A 671 -8.90 19.35 3.81
CA TYR A 671 -9.89 20.42 3.95
C TYR A 671 -11.34 19.93 3.80
N ASN A 672 -11.56 18.97 2.91
CA ASN A 672 -12.91 18.45 2.63
C ASN A 672 -13.36 17.34 3.58
N ALA A 673 -12.46 16.76 4.41
CA ALA A 673 -12.80 15.67 5.31
C ALA A 673 -13.80 16.13 6.40
N PRO A 674 -15.06 15.68 6.38
CA PRO A 674 -16.06 16.11 7.34
C PRO A 674 -15.72 15.73 8.79
N SER A 675 -15.02 14.60 8.98
CA SER A 675 -14.55 14.09 10.27
C SER A 675 -13.55 14.98 10.97
N VAL A 676 -12.68 15.70 10.23
CA VAL A 676 -11.71 16.61 10.86
C VAL A 676 -12.47 17.79 11.46
N VAL A 677 -12.38 17.93 12.78
CA VAL A 677 -13.11 18.95 13.56
C VAL A 677 -12.18 19.85 14.37
N VAL A 678 -10.95 19.40 14.64
CA VAL A 678 -9.92 20.17 15.33
C VAL A 678 -8.60 20.07 14.57
N TRP A 679 -7.93 21.22 14.42
CA TRP A 679 -6.54 21.33 13.99
C TRP A 679 -5.63 21.60 15.18
N THR A 680 -4.57 20.80 15.33
CA THR A 680 -3.62 20.92 16.45
C THR A 680 -2.19 21.12 15.93
N PRO A 681 -1.71 22.36 15.75
CA PRO A 681 -0.35 22.60 15.24
C PRO A 681 0.76 22.17 16.21
N PHE A 682 0.52 22.18 17.54
CA PHE A 682 1.56 21.86 18.52
C PHE A 682 1.08 20.91 19.62
N ASN A 683 2.01 20.16 20.20
CA ASN A 683 1.80 19.24 21.31
C ASN A 683 2.90 19.41 22.36
N GLU A 684 2.52 19.54 23.64
CA GLU A 684 3.40 19.57 24.83
C GLU A 684 4.61 20.52 24.76
N SER A 685 4.46 21.64 24.04
CA SER A 685 5.53 22.60 23.74
C SER A 685 6.66 22.07 22.85
N TRP A 686 6.49 20.88 22.26
CA TRP A 686 7.49 20.26 21.41
C TRP A 686 7.56 21.00 20.09
N GLY A 687 8.66 21.73 19.91
CA GLY A 687 8.84 22.50 18.70
C GLY A 687 7.85 23.65 18.53
N GLN A 688 7.26 24.11 19.64
CA GLN A 688 6.30 25.20 19.63
C GLN A 688 7.00 26.53 19.38
N PHE A 689 6.55 27.28 18.37
CA PHE A 689 7.07 28.60 18.00
C PHE A 689 5.93 29.51 17.53
N LYS A 690 6.05 30.82 17.79
CA LYS A 690 5.15 31.88 17.30
C LYS A 690 3.67 31.47 17.31
N THR A 691 3.20 30.89 18.42
CA THR A 691 1.93 30.15 18.48
C THR A 691 0.74 30.95 17.97
N ALA A 692 0.64 32.24 18.34
CA ALA A 692 -0.43 33.11 17.87
C ALA A 692 -0.41 33.33 16.34
N GLU A 693 0.78 33.43 15.73
CA GLU A 693 0.93 33.56 14.28
C GLU A 693 0.56 32.25 13.57
N VAL A 694 0.97 31.10 14.11
CA VAL A 694 0.62 29.78 13.55
C VAL A 694 -0.88 29.49 13.66
N VAL A 695 -1.52 29.90 14.75
CA VAL A 695 -2.98 29.84 14.88
C VAL A 695 -3.66 30.75 13.86
N HIS A 696 -3.17 31.97 13.69
CA HIS A 696 -3.70 32.88 12.67
C HIS A 696 -3.56 32.28 11.28
N PHE A 697 -2.38 31.75 10.94
CA PHE A 697 -2.10 31.04 9.70
C PHE A 697 -3.09 29.89 9.49
N THR A 698 -3.25 29.02 10.49
CA THR A 698 -4.21 27.89 10.45
C THR A 698 -5.63 28.40 10.16
N ARG A 699 -6.07 29.46 10.85
CA ARG A 699 -7.42 30.04 10.66
C ARG A 699 -7.61 30.66 9.28
N THR A 700 -6.58 31.22 8.67
CA THR A 700 -6.66 31.78 7.32
C THR A 700 -6.82 30.71 6.24
N HIS A 701 -6.25 29.52 6.46
CA HIS A 701 -6.39 28.37 5.54
C HIS A 701 -7.67 27.59 5.79
N ASP A 702 -8.12 27.50 7.05
CA ASP A 702 -9.41 26.93 7.39
C ASP A 702 -10.03 27.54 8.66
N SER A 703 -11.07 28.35 8.46
CA SER A 703 -11.85 28.97 9.54
C SER A 703 -13.06 28.15 9.98
N THR A 704 -13.27 26.94 9.46
CA THR A 704 -14.49 26.15 9.65
C THR A 704 -14.37 25.13 10.79
N ARG A 705 -13.18 25.02 11.37
CA ARG A 705 -12.81 24.05 12.41
C ARG A 705 -12.27 24.77 13.65
N ILE A 706 -12.25 24.06 14.76
CA ILE A 706 -11.65 24.53 16.02
C ILE A 706 -10.14 24.38 15.93
N ILE A 707 -9.40 25.32 16.51
CA ILE A 707 -7.93 25.26 16.58
C ILE A 707 -7.48 25.01 18.01
N ASN A 708 -6.82 23.89 18.26
CA ASN A 708 -6.13 23.59 19.51
C ASN A 708 -4.68 24.08 19.41
N ALA A 709 -4.41 25.32 19.86
CA ALA A 709 -3.15 25.99 19.59
C ALA A 709 -1.91 25.19 20.00
N ALA A 710 -1.92 24.62 21.20
CA ALA A 710 -0.86 23.77 21.71
C ALA A 710 -1.45 22.80 22.74
N SER A 711 -1.64 21.55 22.34
CA SER A 711 -2.23 20.53 23.21
C SER A 711 -1.29 20.21 24.37
N GLY A 712 -1.70 20.52 25.61
CA GLY A 712 -0.85 20.33 26.81
C GLY A 712 0.44 21.16 26.84
N GLY A 713 0.61 22.13 25.93
CA GLY A 713 1.81 22.97 25.78
C GLY A 713 1.69 24.36 26.38
N ASN A 714 2.54 25.30 25.94
CA ASN A 714 2.53 26.69 26.42
C ASN A 714 1.22 27.37 25.99
N HIS A 715 0.60 28.12 26.89
CA HIS A 715 -0.69 28.75 26.64
C HIS A 715 -0.54 30.24 26.28
N HIS A 716 -1.29 30.64 25.25
CA HIS A 716 -1.45 32.04 24.88
C HIS A 716 -2.93 32.40 25.02
N LEU A 717 -3.23 33.49 25.72
CA LEU A 717 -4.62 33.91 26.02
C LEU A 717 -5.41 34.32 24.77
N ASP A 718 -4.69 34.70 23.70
CA ASP A 718 -5.19 35.19 22.43
C ASP A 718 -4.99 34.21 21.27
N ALA A 719 -4.47 33.00 21.52
CA ALA A 719 -4.26 31.98 20.50
C ALA A 719 -5.06 30.70 20.76
N GLY A 720 -5.80 30.25 19.75
CA GLY A 720 -6.57 29.00 19.77
C GLY A 720 -8.00 29.18 20.28
N ASP A 721 -8.82 28.18 20.00
CA ASP A 721 -10.24 28.14 20.36
C ASP A 721 -10.51 27.36 21.64
N ILE A 722 -9.60 26.48 22.06
CA ILE A 722 -9.73 25.63 23.26
C ILE A 722 -8.48 25.70 24.13
N VAL A 723 -8.65 25.41 25.42
CA VAL A 723 -7.58 25.19 26.38
C VAL A 723 -7.46 23.70 26.65
N ASP A 724 -6.25 23.18 26.52
CA ASP A 724 -5.99 21.75 26.57
C ASP A 724 -4.95 21.42 27.64
N ILE A 725 -5.34 20.57 28.60
CA ILE A 725 -4.47 20.10 29.68
C ILE A 725 -4.25 18.58 29.59
N HIS A 726 -3.10 18.11 30.05
CA HIS A 726 -2.74 16.69 30.10
C HIS A 726 -2.61 16.20 31.55
N THR A 727 -3.15 15.03 31.89
CA THR A 727 -2.99 14.40 33.22
C THR A 727 -2.82 12.87 33.14
N TYR A 728 -1.69 12.33 33.59
CA TYR A 728 -1.43 10.87 33.66
C TYR A 728 -1.54 10.28 35.07
N TYR A 729 -2.16 11.03 35.98
CA TYR A 729 -2.63 10.55 37.27
C TYR A 729 -4.15 10.73 37.32
N ASP A 730 -4.76 10.79 38.50
CA ASP A 730 -6.20 11.06 38.61
C ASP A 730 -6.56 12.34 37.84
N PRO A 731 -7.56 12.30 36.92
CA PRO A 731 -7.98 13.48 36.18
C PRO A 731 -8.34 14.64 37.11
N ILE A 732 -7.78 15.82 36.83
CA ILE A 732 -8.04 17.05 37.59
C ILE A 732 -8.12 18.25 36.64
N ILE A 733 -8.85 19.29 37.06
CA ILE A 733 -8.74 20.62 36.48
C ILE A 733 -7.67 21.39 37.29
N ASN A 734 -6.50 21.58 36.70
CA ASN A 734 -5.38 22.34 37.29
C ASN A 734 -5.16 23.71 36.61
N PHE A 735 -5.87 23.98 35.52
CA PHE A 735 -5.88 25.23 34.79
C PHE A 735 -7.22 25.39 34.07
N ALA A 736 -7.71 26.61 33.95
CA ALA A 736 -8.91 26.94 33.19
C ALA A 736 -8.86 28.39 32.68
N ASP A 737 -9.42 28.64 31.50
CA ASP A 737 -9.59 29.98 30.93
C ASP A 737 -11.08 30.35 30.92
N PRO A 738 -11.49 31.51 31.45
CA PRO A 738 -12.90 31.93 31.46
C PRO A 738 -13.52 32.14 30.06
N ASN A 739 -12.71 32.25 29.00
CA ASN A 739 -13.13 32.65 27.66
C ASN A 739 -13.17 31.50 26.65
N ARG A 740 -12.64 30.32 27.00
CA ARG A 740 -12.51 29.18 26.08
C ARG A 740 -13.00 27.87 26.71
N PRO A 741 -13.50 26.91 25.91
CA PRO A 741 -13.73 25.54 26.38
C PRO A 741 -12.44 24.90 26.88
N LEU A 742 -12.54 24.18 27.99
CA LEU A 742 -11.47 23.37 28.54
C LEU A 742 -11.63 21.92 28.08
N VAL A 743 -10.52 21.29 27.68
CA VAL A 743 -10.45 19.90 27.26
C VAL A 743 -9.32 19.18 27.99
N LEU A 744 -9.46 17.87 28.12
CA LEU A 744 -8.43 16.96 28.63
C LEU A 744 -7.83 16.19 27.45
N GLY A 745 -6.90 16.80 26.73
CA GLY A 745 -6.39 16.30 25.44
C GLY A 745 -5.44 15.11 25.55
N GLU A 746 -4.99 14.78 26.75
CA GLU A 746 -4.41 13.48 27.10
C GLU A 746 -4.70 13.10 28.56
N TYR A 747 -5.19 11.89 28.77
CA TYR A 747 -5.25 11.25 30.07
C TYR A 747 -5.05 9.75 29.99
N GLY A 748 -4.82 9.10 31.14
CA GLY A 748 -4.64 7.66 31.20
C GLY A 748 -3.21 7.31 31.57
N GLY A 749 -2.50 6.65 30.65
CA GLY A 749 -1.21 6.02 30.98
C GLY A 749 -1.40 4.74 31.81
N LEU A 750 -2.49 4.01 31.56
CA LEU A 750 -2.82 2.79 32.28
C LEU A 750 -2.20 1.58 31.59
N GLY A 751 -1.05 1.13 32.09
CA GLY A 751 -0.32 0.01 31.52
C GLY A 751 -0.94 -1.35 31.84
N LEU A 752 -0.86 -2.29 30.90
CA LEU A 752 -1.09 -3.72 31.16
C LEU A 752 -0.19 -4.54 30.25
N ASN A 753 0.67 -5.39 30.83
CA ASN A 753 1.54 -6.26 30.04
C ASN A 753 0.79 -7.53 29.63
N ILE A 754 0.86 -7.91 28.36
CA ILE A 754 0.33 -9.17 27.84
C ILE A 754 1.50 -10.01 27.30
N GLU A 755 1.70 -11.21 27.86
CA GLU A 755 2.77 -12.12 27.46
C GLU A 755 2.64 -12.52 25.98
N GLY A 756 3.75 -12.49 25.22
CA GLY A 756 3.79 -12.84 23.80
C GLY A 756 3.31 -11.76 22.83
N HIS A 757 2.75 -10.67 23.34
CA HIS A 757 2.20 -9.55 22.53
C HIS A 757 2.97 -8.24 22.73
N ARG A 758 4.19 -8.32 23.25
CA ARG A 758 5.04 -7.17 23.54
C ARG A 758 6.11 -7.02 22.46
N TRP A 759 6.35 -5.78 22.04
CA TRP A 759 7.46 -5.48 21.14
C TRP A 759 8.81 -5.82 21.78
N TYR A 760 8.95 -5.53 23.08
CA TYR A 760 10.13 -5.86 23.89
C TYR A 760 9.79 -6.74 25.07
N GLU A 761 10.17 -8.03 25.00
CA GLU A 761 9.88 -9.03 26.05
C GLU A 761 10.54 -8.74 27.41
N ARG A 762 11.76 -8.19 27.42
CA ARG A 762 12.59 -8.04 28.65
C ARG A 762 12.55 -6.65 29.30
N PHE A 763 11.67 -5.77 28.84
CA PHE A 763 11.63 -4.37 29.31
C PHE A 763 10.61 -4.17 30.45
N ALA A 764 10.84 -3.19 31.33
CA ALA A 764 9.82 -2.77 32.30
C ALA A 764 9.08 -1.57 31.72
N SER A 765 7.77 -1.69 31.52
CA SER A 765 6.90 -0.59 31.05
C SER A 765 7.16 0.71 31.81
N LEU A 766 7.11 1.85 31.11
CA LEU A 766 7.11 3.20 31.73
C LEU A 766 5.85 3.46 32.57
N TYR A 767 4.76 2.76 32.25
CA TYR A 767 3.48 2.86 32.93
C TYR A 767 3.30 1.76 33.96
N ASN A 768 2.59 2.09 35.04
CA ASN A 768 2.22 1.12 36.08
C ASN A 768 1.37 -0.01 35.48
N ASP A 769 1.77 -1.24 35.75
CA ASP A 769 1.03 -2.43 35.33
C ASP A 769 -0.20 -2.63 36.21
N ASN A 770 -1.39 -2.62 35.60
CA ASN A 770 -2.65 -2.87 36.28
C ASN A 770 -2.90 -4.38 36.54
N GLY A 771 -1.97 -5.25 36.12
CA GLY A 771 -1.86 -6.66 36.50
C GLY A 771 -2.88 -7.60 35.87
N SER A 772 -4.05 -7.11 35.45
CA SER A 772 -5.09 -7.89 34.76
C SER A 772 -6.02 -6.99 33.94
N VAL A 773 -6.76 -7.60 33.01
CA VAL A 773 -7.86 -6.94 32.27
C VAL A 773 -8.89 -6.33 33.22
N GLU A 774 -9.22 -7.02 34.32
CA GLU A 774 -10.16 -6.52 35.34
C GLU A 774 -9.62 -5.27 36.05
N GLY A 775 -8.33 -5.29 36.40
CA GLY A 775 -7.65 -4.15 37.04
C GLY A 775 -7.59 -2.93 36.13
N LEU A 776 -7.20 -3.12 34.86
CA LEU A 776 -7.17 -2.06 33.86
C LEU A 776 -8.57 -1.48 33.62
N THR A 777 -9.58 -2.34 33.42
CA THR A 777 -10.97 -1.93 33.20
C THR A 777 -11.51 -1.13 34.40
N SER A 778 -11.28 -1.60 35.62
CA SER A 778 -11.75 -0.91 36.83
C SER A 778 -11.09 0.45 37.01
N ARG A 779 -9.80 0.58 36.67
CA ARG A 779 -9.08 1.86 36.72
C ARG A 779 -9.56 2.81 35.63
N TYR A 780 -9.85 2.31 34.42
CA TYR A 780 -10.47 3.07 33.35
C TYR A 780 -11.85 3.62 33.76
N GLU A 781 -12.74 2.78 34.29
CA GLU A 781 -14.07 3.21 34.76
C GLU A 781 -13.98 4.27 35.86
N TYR A 782 -12.99 4.14 36.75
CA TYR A 782 -12.71 5.15 37.77
C TYR A 782 -12.34 6.51 37.15
N TYR A 783 -11.46 6.54 36.14
CA TYR A 783 -11.13 7.77 35.41
C TYR A 783 -12.34 8.33 34.65
N ALA A 784 -13.09 7.49 33.94
CA ALA A 784 -14.30 7.91 33.25
C ALA A 784 -15.30 8.58 34.20
N LYS A 785 -15.49 8.03 35.41
CA LYS A 785 -16.35 8.62 36.44
C LYS A 785 -15.83 9.98 36.94
N LEU A 786 -14.53 10.12 37.16
CA LEU A 786 -13.95 11.41 37.57
C LEU A 786 -14.12 12.47 36.49
N ILE A 787 -13.87 12.11 35.22
CA ILE A 787 -14.02 13.02 34.09
C ILE A 787 -15.50 13.43 33.94
N ASP A 788 -16.44 12.49 34.05
CA ASP A 788 -17.88 12.78 34.05
C ASP A 788 -18.24 13.82 35.12
N GLN A 789 -17.79 13.64 36.36
CA GLN A 789 -17.99 14.59 37.46
C GLN A 789 -17.35 15.97 37.19
N LEU A 790 -16.14 16.02 36.64
CA LEU A 790 -15.47 17.27 36.28
C LEU A 790 -16.14 17.96 35.07
N SER A 791 -16.88 17.22 34.25
CA SER A 791 -17.60 17.72 33.07
C SER A 791 -18.97 18.30 33.42
N GLU A 792 -19.59 17.88 34.53
CA GLU A 792 -20.78 18.54 35.12
C GLU A 792 -20.50 20.01 35.47
N GLY A 793 -19.26 20.31 35.82
CA GLY A 793 -18.73 21.65 36.01
C GLY A 793 -18.58 22.07 37.47
N LEU A 794 -17.56 22.88 37.72
CA LEU A 794 -17.17 23.39 39.03
C LEU A 794 -16.74 24.85 38.95
N THR A 795 -16.47 25.45 40.11
CA THR A 795 -15.81 26.76 40.18
C THR A 795 -14.32 26.56 40.47
N PHE A 796 -13.47 26.93 39.51
CA PHE A 796 -12.01 26.90 39.62
C PHE A 796 -11.51 28.35 39.62
N GLU A 797 -10.81 28.75 40.68
CA GLU A 797 -10.25 30.12 40.83
C GLU A 797 -11.25 31.26 40.57
N GLY A 798 -12.54 31.03 40.87
CA GLY A 798 -13.60 32.02 40.66
C GLY A 798 -14.27 31.98 39.27
N HIS A 799 -13.86 31.05 38.41
CA HIS A 799 -14.40 30.85 37.06
C HIS A 799 -15.13 29.51 36.94
N LYS A 800 -16.17 29.49 36.10
CA LYS A 800 -16.86 28.24 35.75
C LYS A 800 -15.96 27.41 34.83
N ALA A 801 -15.62 26.20 35.27
CA ALA A 801 -14.74 25.29 34.54
C ALA A 801 -15.37 23.89 34.46
N CYS A 802 -15.20 23.26 33.31
CA CYS A 802 -15.67 21.90 33.04
C CYS A 802 -14.93 21.36 31.82
N PHE A 803 -14.78 20.04 31.70
CA PHE A 803 -14.31 19.46 30.45
C PHE A 803 -15.42 19.44 29.39
N SER A 804 -15.03 19.72 28.15
CA SER A 804 -15.88 19.56 26.96
C SER A 804 -15.41 18.42 26.05
N ALA A 805 -14.22 17.88 26.31
CA ALA A 805 -13.65 16.75 25.62
C ALA A 805 -12.63 16.04 26.52
N ALA A 806 -12.39 14.76 26.26
CA ALA A 806 -11.34 13.98 26.89
C ALA A 806 -10.77 12.95 25.92
N ILE A 807 -9.44 12.83 25.85
CA ILE A 807 -8.73 11.93 24.93
C ILE A 807 -7.85 10.96 25.74
N TYR A 808 -8.17 9.67 25.66
CA TYR A 808 -7.47 8.60 26.38
C TYR A 808 -6.20 8.16 25.64
N THR A 809 -5.05 8.16 26.32
CA THR A 809 -3.79 7.62 25.81
C THR A 809 -3.68 6.14 26.22
N GLN A 810 -3.88 5.17 25.32
CA GLN A 810 -4.03 5.24 23.84
C GLN A 810 -4.80 4.06 23.23
N THR A 811 -5.09 4.08 21.91
CA THR A 811 -5.85 3.02 21.22
C THR A 811 -5.13 1.67 21.26
N THR A 812 -3.86 1.63 20.86
CA THR A 812 -3.02 0.41 20.79
C THR A 812 -1.75 0.61 21.59
N ASP A 813 -1.17 -0.48 22.08
CA ASP A 813 0.21 -0.47 22.55
C ASP A 813 1.11 -0.08 21.38
N VAL A 814 2.21 0.64 21.63
CA VAL A 814 3.18 1.03 20.61
C VAL A 814 4.58 0.85 21.16
N GLU A 815 5.28 -0.14 20.63
CA GLU A 815 6.67 -0.47 20.98
C GLU A 815 6.92 -0.61 22.50
N SER A 816 7.50 0.39 23.15
CA SER A 816 7.78 0.46 24.59
C SER A 816 6.55 0.83 25.44
N GLU A 817 5.53 1.44 24.85
CA GLU A 817 4.34 1.91 25.54
C GLU A 817 3.22 0.85 25.54
N VAL A 818 2.91 0.31 26.72
CA VAL A 818 1.92 -0.77 26.92
C VAL A 818 0.62 -0.30 27.58
N ASN A 819 0.27 0.97 27.37
CA ASN A 819 -0.94 1.64 27.88
C ASN A 819 -2.11 1.69 26.87
N GLY A 820 -2.02 0.93 25.78
CA GLY A 820 -3.08 0.77 24.81
C GLY A 820 -4.26 -0.06 25.32
N LEU A 821 -5.45 0.21 24.78
CA LEU A 821 -6.66 -0.61 25.00
C LEU A 821 -6.61 -1.96 24.26
N MET A 822 -5.74 -2.10 23.28
CA MET A 822 -5.39 -3.36 22.64
C MET A 822 -3.88 -3.48 22.39
N THR A 823 -3.39 -4.69 22.17
CA THR A 823 -1.97 -4.95 21.88
C THR A 823 -1.52 -4.38 20.53
N TYR A 824 -0.20 -4.18 20.37
CA TYR A 824 0.38 -3.53 19.18
C TYR A 824 0.14 -4.30 17.88
N ASP A 825 0.02 -5.63 17.95
CA ASP A 825 -0.35 -6.51 16.83
C ASP A 825 -1.85 -6.60 16.54
N ARG A 826 -2.69 -5.94 17.36
CA ARG A 826 -4.15 -5.99 17.30
C ARG A 826 -4.72 -7.41 17.54
N GLU A 827 -3.99 -8.29 18.22
CA GLU A 827 -4.46 -9.65 18.54
C GLU A 827 -5.30 -9.72 19.82
N VAL A 828 -4.96 -8.93 20.85
CA VAL A 828 -5.61 -9.00 22.17
C VAL A 828 -6.18 -7.64 22.57
N VAL A 829 -7.47 -7.62 22.91
CA VAL A 829 -8.13 -6.49 23.57
C VAL A 829 -7.88 -6.59 25.09
N LYS A 830 -7.45 -5.49 25.70
CA LYS A 830 -6.92 -5.45 27.08
C LYS A 830 -7.94 -5.00 28.13
N ILE A 831 -9.17 -4.73 27.70
CA ILE A 831 -10.27 -4.22 28.52
C ILE A 831 -11.53 -5.10 28.37
N ASP A 832 -12.43 -5.01 29.35
CA ASP A 832 -13.82 -5.46 29.16
C ASP A 832 -14.56 -4.44 28.28
N GLU A 833 -14.80 -4.83 27.04
CA GLU A 833 -15.33 -3.94 26.00
C GLU A 833 -16.71 -3.36 26.35
N GLU A 834 -17.59 -4.15 26.97
CA GLU A 834 -18.95 -3.72 27.29
C GLU A 834 -18.98 -2.75 28.47
N ARG A 835 -18.13 -2.97 29.49
CA ARG A 835 -17.97 -2.05 30.61
C ARG A 835 -17.42 -0.69 30.17
N VAL A 836 -16.35 -0.70 29.38
CA VAL A 836 -15.75 0.52 28.82
C VAL A 836 -16.74 1.26 27.93
N LYS A 837 -17.41 0.55 27.02
CA LYS A 837 -18.45 1.13 26.15
C LYS A 837 -19.58 1.78 26.94
N LYS A 838 -20.04 1.12 28.01
CA LYS A 838 -21.07 1.66 28.89
C LYS A 838 -20.60 2.94 29.59
N ALA A 839 -19.39 2.93 30.17
CA ALA A 839 -18.82 4.10 30.82
C ALA A 839 -18.68 5.29 29.85
N ASN A 840 -18.18 5.01 28.64
CA ASN A 840 -18.00 6.01 27.59
C ASN A 840 -19.32 6.63 27.14
N ARG A 841 -20.33 5.80 26.84
CA ARG A 841 -21.66 6.30 26.45
C ARG A 841 -22.30 7.13 27.54
N MET A 842 -22.23 6.69 28.79
CA MET A 842 -22.77 7.46 29.92
C MET A 842 -22.12 8.84 30.02
N MET A 843 -20.79 8.91 29.93
CA MET A 843 -20.07 10.17 29.98
C MET A 843 -20.43 11.10 28.80
N ILE A 844 -20.53 10.56 27.57
CA ILE A 844 -20.96 11.36 26.41
C ILE A 844 -22.41 11.87 26.61
N GLU A 845 -23.34 11.00 26.99
CA GLU A 845 -24.77 11.33 27.16
C GLU A 845 -25.03 12.32 28.31
N ASN A 846 -24.26 12.23 29.39
CA ASN A 846 -24.36 13.15 30.53
C ASN A 846 -23.91 14.56 30.15
N ASN A 847 -22.89 14.67 29.30
CA ASN A 847 -22.19 15.93 29.02
C ASN A 847 -22.48 16.53 27.63
N SER A 848 -23.40 15.95 26.86
CA SER A 848 -23.86 16.44 25.53
C SER A 848 -25.28 17.03 25.55
N ARG A 849 -25.74 17.52 26.71
CA ARG A 849 -27.13 17.97 26.92
C ARG A 849 -27.36 19.42 26.55
#